data_AF-A0A2H0S5Z5-F1
#
_entry.id   AF-A0A2H0S5Z5-F1
#
_cell.length_a   1.000
_cell.length_b   1.000
_cell.length_c   1.000
_cell.angle_alpha   90.00
_cell.angle_beta   90.00
_cell.angle_gamma   90.00
#
_symmetry.space_group_name_H-M   'P 1'
#
loop_
_entity.id
_entity.type
_entity.pdbx_description
1 polymer ?
#
loop_
_entity_poly.entity_id
_entity_poly.type
_entity_poly.pdbx_seq_one_letter_code
_entity_poly.pdbx_strand_id
1 'polypeptide(L)'
;MDHNSFFSGLNKDLTPEEKIKVRIGNRIQSRISSTENVFIQLRKDVQPQAHVKNIIWSRILPIIESPVVETLENMKDSLTPSENFRQSLRSKILRSFQSLEPTQAEAVGPVALKWVASFALFALCVQMSPMLFIASSTVAKTEVVLLPTRGEVSVSIGGMWQTVDRELVLEPGMLLRTHDGEASILLHDDGVIRLAEKTTVQIDDLSDRLDAVSSVEPVITLFTGKIWVQGLVPPQLPGITIANSFGSVTVNKGSVSIAEDDHVDVEVYDRSASVTRNGEAVYLASGERTQLFEDNPVLLVKKIPNKWYQYVWADQNLQRDAVHRHGIAQQQHERRIAQAGILPTSRLYPVKRFAELMDVMMTFDTEVRVQKRLQLAETRLNEAAALIYEGEEADVALNDYKETLQLLAANDYKNGSLTEHLIQQAIAESASQYSAVQPGDESYVITKTVLEASAGLPTQVGAEEHAQGTLLLDGLAVLVRAVEEGNSDIVRTVWSDLQPYLKVFEDENLVMNPLMYKEAKTLLAFLATSLHEANGRGVDIDPVLLSDIASYLPAPADTSVVTLSEDEIMEIVMGIKEKIFVYDMTKPRINQFVAEMKALEGHPDQGRILRRLAITLPDGPESFPDKVYKEIVKLRWENVGATI
;
A
#
# COMPACT_ATOMS: atom_id res chain seq x y z
N MET A 1 -9.14 52.80 -17.83
CA MET A 1 -7.70 52.84 -18.15
C MET A 1 -7.30 51.41 -18.46
N ASP A 2 -7.04 51.10 -19.74
CA ASP A 2 -6.85 49.73 -20.21
C ASP A 2 -5.45 49.21 -19.92
N HIS A 3 -5.37 48.26 -18.98
CA HIS A 3 -4.14 47.56 -18.58
C HIS A 3 -3.45 46.83 -19.74
N ASN A 4 -4.15 46.49 -20.82
CA ASN A 4 -3.58 45.84 -22.00
C ASN A 4 -2.71 46.76 -22.88
N SER A 5 -2.83 48.09 -22.74
CA SER A 5 -1.99 49.03 -23.51
C SER A 5 -0.59 49.20 -22.90
N PHE A 6 -0.45 49.03 -21.59
CA PHE A 6 0.82 49.24 -20.87
C PHE A 6 1.82 48.09 -21.14
N PHE A 7 1.34 46.84 -21.13
CA PHE A 7 2.20 45.68 -21.38
C PHE A 7 2.61 45.53 -22.85
N SER A 8 1.82 46.01 -23.81
CA SER A 8 2.20 45.98 -25.22
C SER A 8 3.28 47.02 -25.57
N GLY A 9 3.31 48.16 -24.86
CA GLY A 9 4.39 49.15 -24.94
C GLY A 9 5.71 48.63 -24.37
N LEU A 10 5.67 48.01 -23.19
CA LEU A 10 6.84 47.41 -22.54
C LEU A 10 7.49 46.28 -23.35
N ASN A 11 6.68 45.45 -24.02
CA ASN A 11 7.21 44.37 -24.86
C ASN A 11 7.90 44.90 -26.13
N LYS A 12 7.51 46.10 -26.59
CA LYS A 12 8.14 46.79 -27.72
C LYS A 12 9.47 47.46 -27.34
N ASP A 13 9.59 47.93 -26.11
CA ASP A 13 10.82 48.56 -25.60
C ASP A 13 11.85 47.55 -25.07
N LEU A 14 11.41 46.34 -24.66
CA LEU A 14 12.27 45.27 -24.15
C LEU A 14 12.78 44.30 -25.23
N THR A 15 12.31 44.40 -26.47
CA THR A 15 12.80 43.56 -27.57
C THR A 15 13.92 44.29 -28.31
N PRO A 16 15.19 43.88 -28.15
CA PRO A 16 16.30 44.57 -28.81
C PRO A 16 16.16 44.48 -30.34
N GLU A 17 16.36 45.61 -31.02
CA GLU A 17 16.34 45.70 -32.49
C GLU A 17 17.18 44.60 -33.13
N GLU A 18 16.73 44.03 -34.25
CA GLU A 18 17.41 42.92 -34.93
C GLU A 18 18.91 43.18 -35.18
N LYS A 19 19.28 44.43 -35.48
CA LYS A 19 20.68 44.83 -35.68
C LYS A 19 21.55 44.60 -34.44
N ILE A 20 20.97 44.74 -33.25
CA ILE A 20 21.65 44.50 -31.97
C ILE A 20 21.75 43.00 -31.70
N LYS A 21 20.69 42.22 -31.99
CA LYS A 21 20.73 40.75 -31.90
C LYS A 21 21.80 40.15 -32.81
N VAL A 22 21.90 40.61 -34.06
CA VAL A 22 22.94 40.16 -35.00
C VAL A 22 24.35 40.55 -34.53
N ARG A 23 24.52 41.75 -33.97
CA ARG A 23 25.82 42.19 -33.42
C ARG A 23 26.23 41.37 -32.19
N ILE A 24 25.29 41.05 -31.31
CA ILE A 24 25.52 40.19 -30.14
C ILE A 24 25.83 38.76 -30.58
N GLY A 25 25.07 38.22 -31.54
CA GLY A 25 25.30 36.90 -32.14
C GLY A 25 26.70 36.78 -32.74
N ASN A 26 27.11 37.75 -33.56
CA ASN A 26 28.46 37.77 -34.14
C ASN A 26 29.56 37.89 -33.08
N ARG A 27 29.32 38.64 -32.00
CA ARG A 27 30.28 38.79 -30.89
C ARG A 27 30.41 37.50 -30.07
N ILE A 28 29.30 36.82 -29.82
CA ILE A 28 29.27 35.51 -29.14
C ILE A 28 29.96 34.46 -30.02
N GLN A 29 29.65 34.41 -31.31
CA GLN A 29 30.24 33.45 -32.24
C GLN A 29 31.74 33.69 -32.48
N SER A 30 32.20 34.94 -32.43
CA SER A 30 33.64 35.27 -32.44
C SER A 30 34.37 34.86 -31.16
N ARG A 31 33.68 34.81 -30.01
CA ARG A 31 34.24 34.29 -28.75
C ARG A 31 34.24 32.77 -28.73
N ILE A 32 33.17 32.13 -29.19
CA ILE A 32 33.07 30.66 -29.26
C ILE A 32 34.16 30.08 -30.18
N SER A 33 34.34 30.65 -31.37
CA SER A 33 35.37 30.20 -32.33
C SER A 33 36.82 30.42 -31.86
N SER A 34 37.07 31.38 -30.96
CA SER A 34 38.39 31.56 -30.34
C SER A 34 38.73 30.48 -29.30
N THR A 35 37.72 29.84 -28.70
CA THR A 35 37.88 28.78 -27.69
C THR A 35 38.00 27.39 -28.31
N GLU A 36 37.38 27.15 -29.47
CA GLU A 36 37.47 25.87 -30.19
C GLU A 36 38.90 25.54 -30.63
N ASN A 37 39.69 26.53 -31.06
CA ASN A 37 41.08 26.28 -31.47
C ASN A 37 42.01 25.86 -30.31
N VAL A 38 41.73 26.35 -29.09
CA VAL A 38 42.51 25.98 -27.89
C VAL A 38 42.17 24.56 -27.44
N PHE A 39 40.89 24.18 -27.46
CA PHE A 39 40.46 22.82 -27.11
C PHE A 39 40.82 21.77 -28.18
N ILE A 40 40.88 22.14 -29.46
CA ILE A 40 41.35 21.23 -30.52
C ILE A 40 42.87 20.98 -30.40
N GLN A 41 43.67 21.98 -30.01
CA GLN A 41 45.09 21.80 -29.71
C GLN A 41 45.31 20.95 -28.46
N LEU A 42 44.59 21.21 -27.36
CA LEU A 42 44.62 20.37 -26.15
C LEU A 42 44.12 18.94 -26.40
N ARG A 43 43.11 18.75 -27.26
CA ARG A 43 42.60 17.42 -27.63
C ARG A 43 43.59 16.63 -28.49
N LYS A 44 44.44 17.30 -29.27
CA LYS A 44 45.54 16.67 -30.01
C LYS A 44 46.69 16.24 -29.08
N ASP A 45 46.95 17.02 -28.03
CA ASP A 45 48.04 16.72 -27.08
C ASP A 45 47.64 15.74 -25.97
N VAL A 46 46.33 15.55 -25.73
CA VAL A 46 45.78 14.67 -24.67
C VAL A 46 45.14 13.39 -25.22
N GLN A 47 45.02 13.21 -26.54
CA GLN A 47 44.58 11.92 -27.09
C GLN A 47 45.71 10.88 -27.01
N PRO A 48 45.56 9.81 -26.19
CA PRO A 48 46.56 8.75 -26.16
C PRO A 48 46.64 8.11 -27.55
N GLN A 49 47.88 7.92 -28.04
CA GLN A 49 48.14 7.26 -29.32
C GLN A 49 47.37 5.93 -29.39
N ALA A 50 46.82 5.59 -30.57
CA ALA A 50 45.97 4.40 -30.76
C ALA A 50 46.61 3.10 -30.24
N HIS A 51 47.94 3.01 -30.29
CA HIS A 51 48.73 1.95 -29.69
C HIS A 51 48.57 1.85 -28.16
N VAL A 52 48.63 2.96 -27.44
CA VAL A 52 48.47 3.02 -25.97
C VAL A 52 47.03 2.71 -25.58
N LYS A 53 46.05 3.21 -26.34
CA LYS A 53 44.64 2.85 -26.15
C LYS A 53 44.42 1.34 -26.31
N ASN A 54 45.03 0.72 -27.33
CA ASN A 54 44.93 -0.72 -27.54
C ASN A 54 45.68 -1.53 -26.47
N ILE A 55 46.83 -1.08 -25.96
CA ILE A 55 47.53 -1.75 -24.84
C ILE A 55 46.72 -1.68 -23.54
N ILE A 56 46.12 -0.51 -23.26
CA ILE A 56 45.31 -0.30 -22.07
C ILE A 56 44.03 -1.15 -22.16
N TRP A 57 43.34 -1.13 -23.30
CA TRP A 57 42.14 -1.94 -23.49
C TRP A 57 42.43 -3.44 -23.57
N SER A 58 43.53 -3.88 -24.18
CA SER A 58 43.92 -5.30 -24.18
C SER A 58 44.35 -5.82 -22.81
N ARG A 59 44.72 -4.92 -21.88
CA ARG A 59 44.96 -5.27 -20.46
C ARG A 59 43.70 -5.24 -19.62
N ILE A 60 42.75 -4.35 -19.93
CA ILE A 60 41.53 -4.14 -19.13
C ILE A 60 40.42 -5.12 -19.53
N LEU A 61 40.22 -5.41 -20.82
CA LEU A 61 39.20 -6.36 -21.29
C LEU A 61 39.25 -7.74 -20.60
N PRO A 62 40.41 -8.43 -20.51
CA PRO A 62 40.46 -9.73 -19.84
C PRO A 62 40.28 -9.67 -18.31
N ILE A 63 40.34 -8.48 -17.70
CA ILE A 63 40.07 -8.26 -16.27
C ILE A 63 38.57 -8.02 -16.03
N ILE A 64 37.85 -7.53 -17.03
CA ILE A 64 36.40 -7.23 -16.97
C ILE A 64 35.56 -8.46 -17.37
N GLU A 65 36.08 -9.35 -18.22
CA GLU A 65 35.36 -10.57 -18.68
C GLU A 65 35.50 -11.78 -17.74
N SER A 66 36.24 -11.68 -16.65
CA SER A 66 36.36 -12.74 -15.64
C SER A 66 35.21 -12.63 -14.63
N PRO A 67 34.63 -13.76 -14.14
CA PRO A 67 33.70 -13.72 -13.01
C PRO A 67 34.47 -13.20 -11.77
N VAL A 68 34.30 -11.91 -11.50
CA VAL A 68 34.98 -11.12 -10.46
C VAL A 68 34.84 -11.73 -9.05
N VAL A 69 33.84 -12.59 -8.86
CA VAL A 69 33.56 -13.31 -7.61
C VAL A 69 34.72 -14.26 -7.23
N GLU A 70 35.25 -15.06 -8.17
CA GLU A 70 36.31 -16.03 -7.85
C GLU A 70 37.67 -15.38 -7.58
N THR A 71 38.01 -14.29 -8.27
CA THR A 71 39.31 -13.62 -8.09
C THR A 71 39.40 -12.82 -6.80
N LEU A 72 38.28 -12.26 -6.32
CA LEU A 72 38.20 -11.56 -5.03
C LEU A 72 38.08 -12.52 -3.84
N GLU A 73 37.41 -13.67 -3.97
CA GLU A 73 37.46 -14.72 -2.94
C GLU A 73 38.87 -15.27 -2.77
N ASN A 74 39.60 -15.48 -3.87
CA ASN A 74 41.01 -15.87 -3.82
C ASN A 74 41.93 -14.80 -3.19
N MET A 75 41.62 -13.51 -3.33
CA MET A 75 42.33 -12.44 -2.62
C MET A 75 41.98 -12.38 -1.12
N LYS A 76 40.71 -12.64 -0.75
CA LYS A 76 40.28 -12.75 0.66
C LYS A 76 41.00 -13.91 1.37
N ASP A 77 41.15 -15.04 0.70
CA ASP A 77 41.89 -16.19 1.22
C ASP A 77 43.40 -15.93 1.28
N SER A 78 43.94 -15.03 0.43
CA SER A 78 45.34 -14.61 0.51
C SER A 78 45.60 -13.49 1.54
N LEU A 79 44.58 -12.71 1.89
CA LEU A 79 44.67 -11.56 2.82
C LEU A 79 44.22 -11.89 4.24
N THR A 80 43.62 -13.05 4.47
CA THR A 80 43.39 -13.59 5.81
C THR A 80 44.67 -14.29 6.29
N PRO A 81 45.44 -13.70 7.22
CA PRO A 81 46.72 -14.28 7.64
C PRO A 81 46.47 -15.60 8.38
N SER A 82 47.11 -16.68 7.94
CA SER A 82 47.04 -17.98 8.61
C SER A 82 47.45 -17.89 10.08
N GLU A 83 46.86 -18.73 10.94
CA GLU A 83 47.18 -18.82 12.38
C GLU A 83 48.70 -18.90 12.64
N ASN A 84 49.41 -19.66 11.79
CA ASN A 84 50.87 -19.78 11.84
C ASN A 84 51.59 -18.47 11.49
N PHE A 85 51.07 -17.69 10.55
CA PHE A 85 51.62 -16.37 10.21
C PHE A 85 51.37 -15.36 11.33
N ARG A 86 50.20 -15.38 11.99
CA ARG A 86 49.93 -14.56 13.17
C ARG A 86 50.86 -14.91 14.34
N GLN A 87 51.10 -16.18 14.61
CA GLN A 87 52.03 -16.62 15.65
C GLN A 87 53.49 -16.29 15.31
N SER A 88 53.88 -16.38 14.03
CA SER A 88 55.19 -15.95 13.53
C SER A 88 55.38 -14.43 13.65
N LEU A 89 54.35 -13.62 13.35
CA LEU A 89 54.38 -12.18 13.55
C LEU A 89 54.43 -11.81 15.03
N ARG A 90 53.64 -12.47 15.88
CA ARG A 90 53.68 -12.26 17.33
C ARG A 90 55.06 -12.58 17.91
N SER A 91 55.66 -13.69 17.50
CA SER A 91 57.00 -14.08 17.95
C SER A 91 58.11 -13.17 17.38
N LYS A 92 57.97 -12.67 16.15
CA LYS A 92 58.90 -11.66 15.58
C LYS A 92 58.77 -10.30 16.27
N ILE A 93 57.55 -9.84 16.55
CA ILE A 93 57.30 -8.58 17.23
C ILE A 93 57.79 -8.66 18.69
N LEU A 94 57.52 -9.76 19.39
CA LEU A 94 58.02 -9.96 20.75
C LEU A 94 59.56 -10.06 20.80
N ARG A 95 60.20 -10.65 19.78
CA ARG A 95 61.67 -10.63 19.65
C ARG A 95 62.21 -9.24 19.33
N SER A 96 61.56 -8.46 18.47
CA SER A 96 61.99 -7.10 18.15
C SER A 96 61.87 -6.13 19.33
N PHE A 97 60.96 -6.39 20.27
CA PHE A 97 60.86 -5.62 21.51
C PHE A 97 61.90 -6.01 22.58
N GLN A 98 62.54 -7.19 22.48
CA GLN A 98 63.53 -7.66 23.45
C GLN A 98 65.00 -7.45 23.03
N SER A 99 65.28 -7.17 21.76
CA SER A 99 66.64 -6.83 21.30
C SER A 99 66.73 -5.36 20.89
N LEU A 100 66.84 -4.47 21.87
CA LEU A 100 67.33 -3.10 21.64
C LEU A 100 68.86 -3.13 21.54
N GLU A 101 69.38 -3.69 20.43
CA GLU A 101 70.69 -3.31 19.93
C GLU A 101 70.48 -2.37 18.72
N PRO A 102 71.20 -1.24 18.64
CA PRO A 102 71.05 -0.30 17.55
C PRO A 102 71.69 -0.90 16.30
N THR A 103 70.91 -1.66 15.52
CA THR A 103 71.27 -1.95 14.14
C THR A 103 71.18 -0.64 13.36
N GLN A 104 72.30 -0.21 12.80
CA GLN A 104 72.33 0.91 11.87
C GLN A 104 71.36 0.59 10.73
N ALA A 105 70.27 1.34 10.65
CA ALA A 105 69.31 1.22 9.57
C ALA A 105 70.03 1.62 8.27
N GLU A 106 70.37 0.62 7.45
CA GLU A 106 70.56 0.87 6.04
C GLU A 106 69.29 1.54 5.52
N ALA A 107 69.46 2.72 4.93
CA ALA A 107 68.38 3.52 4.40
C ALA A 107 67.69 2.76 3.26
N VAL A 108 66.67 1.96 3.60
CA VAL A 108 65.65 1.53 2.65
C VAL A 108 65.04 2.82 2.11
N GLY A 109 65.42 3.16 0.87
CA GLY A 109 65.33 4.50 0.35
C GLY A 109 63.92 5.12 0.36
N PRO A 110 63.82 6.43 0.12
CA PRO A 110 62.57 7.19 0.18
C PRO A 110 61.50 6.70 -0.80
N VAL A 111 61.82 5.78 -1.70
CA VAL A 111 60.90 5.19 -2.67
C VAL A 111 59.91 4.23 -1.99
N ALA A 112 60.35 3.35 -1.09
CA ALA A 112 59.44 2.43 -0.40
C ALA A 112 58.49 3.21 0.52
N LEU A 113 59.00 4.24 1.19
CA LEU A 113 58.20 5.11 2.05
C LEU A 113 57.22 5.97 1.24
N LYS A 114 57.59 6.40 0.02
CA LYS A 114 56.67 7.04 -0.93
C LYS A 114 55.60 6.09 -1.43
N TRP A 115 55.92 4.82 -1.73
CA TRP A 115 54.92 3.84 -2.13
C TRP A 115 53.96 3.51 -0.99
N VAL A 116 54.46 3.33 0.23
CA VAL A 116 53.62 3.11 1.42
C VAL A 116 52.77 4.36 1.71
N ALA A 117 53.32 5.56 1.62
CA ALA A 117 52.57 6.80 1.81
C ALA A 117 51.53 7.03 0.71
N SER A 118 51.86 6.77 -0.56
CA SER A 118 50.92 6.83 -1.68
C SER A 118 49.84 5.76 -1.58
N PHE A 119 50.17 4.56 -1.10
CA PHE A 119 49.20 3.50 -0.87
C PHE A 119 48.30 3.81 0.32
N ALA A 120 48.84 4.39 1.39
CA ALA A 120 48.07 4.87 2.53
C ALA A 120 47.19 6.07 2.17
N LEU A 121 47.69 6.99 1.33
CA LEU A 121 46.92 8.13 0.85
C LEU A 121 45.87 7.70 -0.17
N PHE A 122 46.16 6.72 -1.01
CA PHE A 122 45.18 6.06 -1.88
C PHE A 122 44.13 5.33 -1.06
N ALA A 123 44.52 4.53 -0.06
CA ALA A 123 43.59 3.85 0.84
C ALA A 123 42.73 4.85 1.63
N LEU A 124 43.32 5.97 2.08
CA LEU A 124 42.60 7.03 2.78
C LEU A 124 41.68 7.80 1.83
N CYS A 125 42.09 8.07 0.60
CA CYS A 125 41.22 8.63 -0.45
C CYS A 125 40.10 7.66 -0.82
N VAL A 126 40.36 6.36 -0.90
CA VAL A 126 39.34 5.32 -1.15
C VAL A 126 38.42 5.17 0.06
N GLN A 127 38.91 5.34 1.29
CA GLN A 127 38.12 5.30 2.52
C GLN A 127 37.27 6.56 2.70
N MET A 128 37.76 7.73 2.27
CA MET A 128 37.05 9.00 2.32
C MET A 128 36.16 9.26 1.08
N SER A 129 36.43 8.58 -0.04
CA SER A 129 35.66 8.65 -1.30
C SER A 129 34.17 8.34 -1.13
N PRO A 130 33.76 7.31 -0.36
CA PRO A 130 32.35 7.05 -0.07
C PRO A 130 31.62 8.29 0.44
N MET A 131 32.21 9.09 1.34
CA MET A 131 31.56 10.32 1.84
C MET A 131 31.36 11.40 0.78
N LEU A 132 32.09 11.37 -0.34
CA LEU A 132 31.94 12.35 -1.43
C LEU A 132 30.86 11.96 -2.44
N PHE A 133 30.50 10.67 -2.52
CA PHE A 133 29.51 10.15 -3.48
C PHE A 133 28.26 9.57 -2.81
N ILE A 134 28.31 9.30 -1.50
CA ILE A 134 27.26 8.74 -0.67
C ILE A 134 26.94 9.79 0.40
N ALA A 135 26.23 10.85 0.00
CA ALA A 135 25.61 11.72 0.98
C ALA A 135 24.52 10.91 1.70
N SER A 136 24.49 10.94 3.04
CA SER A 136 23.37 10.39 3.79
C SER A 136 22.10 11.14 3.37
N SER A 137 21.09 10.41 2.89
CA SER A 137 19.82 11.00 2.48
C SER A 137 19.16 11.70 3.67
N THR A 138 19.01 13.02 3.58
CA THR A 138 18.17 13.77 4.53
C THR A 138 16.75 13.69 4.01
N VAL A 139 15.97 12.73 4.50
CA VAL A 139 14.53 12.67 4.24
C VAL A 139 13.87 13.69 5.16
N ALA A 140 13.09 14.62 4.59
CA ALA A 140 12.25 15.49 5.40
C ALA A 140 11.18 14.62 6.06
N LYS A 141 11.15 14.58 7.40
CA LYS A 141 10.11 13.87 8.14
C LYS A 141 8.79 14.64 7.94
N THR A 142 7.79 14.01 7.34
CA THR A 142 6.43 14.58 7.25
C THR A 142 5.91 14.73 8.69
N GLU A 143 5.28 15.84 9.05
CA GLU A 143 4.65 15.99 10.37
C GLU A 143 3.18 15.56 10.31
N VAL A 144 2.60 15.13 11.43
CA VAL A 144 1.15 14.86 11.50
C VAL A 144 0.43 16.20 11.65
N VAL A 145 -0.45 16.49 10.70
CA VAL A 145 -1.10 17.82 10.62
C VAL A 145 -2.62 17.71 10.59
N LEU A 146 -3.25 18.66 11.27
CA LEU A 146 -4.68 18.90 11.24
C LEU A 146 -4.98 19.99 10.21
N LEU A 147 -5.86 19.65 9.26
CA LEU A 147 -6.34 20.54 8.21
C LEU A 147 -7.85 20.78 8.39
N PRO A 148 -8.27 21.95 8.88
CA PRO A 148 -9.68 22.31 8.89
C PRO A 148 -10.16 22.50 7.45
N THR A 149 -11.19 21.77 7.03
CA THR A 149 -11.68 21.79 5.64
C THR A 149 -12.94 22.64 5.49
N ARG A 150 -13.78 22.68 6.52
CA ARG A 150 -15.02 23.47 6.54
C ARG A 150 -15.42 23.79 7.99
N GLY A 151 -16.15 24.89 8.20
CA GLY A 151 -16.78 25.23 9.48
C GLY A 151 -15.78 25.42 10.64
N GLU A 152 -16.28 25.37 11.87
CA GLU A 152 -15.46 25.62 13.05
C GLU A 152 -14.86 24.32 13.63
N VAL A 153 -13.54 24.32 13.79
CA VAL A 153 -12.76 23.24 14.41
C VAL A 153 -12.01 23.81 15.60
N SER A 154 -12.06 23.12 16.74
CA SER A 154 -11.40 23.54 17.97
C SER A 154 -10.49 22.44 18.50
N VAL A 155 -9.37 22.85 19.09
CA VAL A 155 -8.36 21.97 19.70
C VAL A 155 -8.13 22.40 21.13
N SER A 156 -8.09 21.43 22.04
CA SER A 156 -7.77 21.65 23.45
C SER A 156 -6.27 21.51 23.66
N ILE A 157 -5.60 22.61 24.00
CA ILE A 157 -4.17 22.65 24.34
C ILE A 157 -4.07 23.10 25.79
N GLY A 158 -3.56 22.23 26.66
CA GLY A 158 -3.46 22.52 28.10
C GLY A 158 -4.81 22.77 28.78
N GLY A 159 -5.89 22.15 28.29
CA GLY A 159 -7.24 22.28 28.82
C GLY A 159 -8.01 23.53 28.34
N MET A 160 -7.41 24.37 27.48
CA MET A 160 -8.09 25.50 26.85
C MET A 160 -8.42 25.19 25.40
N TRP A 161 -9.67 25.42 25.02
CA TRP A 161 -10.14 25.29 23.64
C TRP A 161 -9.71 26.50 22.81
N GLN A 162 -9.04 26.24 21.69
CA GLN A 162 -8.64 27.24 20.70
C GLN A 162 -9.22 26.85 19.34
N THR A 163 -9.73 27.82 18.59
CA THR A 163 -10.21 27.62 17.22
C THR A 163 -9.04 27.51 16.26
N VAL A 164 -9.13 26.58 15.31
CA VAL A 164 -8.07 26.29 14.34
C VAL A 164 -8.58 26.62 12.94
N ASP A 165 -8.03 27.69 12.38
CA ASP A 165 -8.41 28.20 11.05
C ASP A 165 -7.39 27.85 9.96
N ARG A 166 -6.25 27.26 10.34
CA ARG A 166 -5.13 26.90 9.47
C ARG A 166 -4.55 25.56 9.87
N GLU A 167 -3.66 25.04 9.04
CA GLU A 167 -2.85 23.87 9.35
C GLU A 167 -2.19 23.98 10.73
N LEU A 168 -2.38 22.95 11.55
CA LEU A 168 -1.83 22.84 12.90
C LEU A 168 -1.13 21.50 13.04
N VAL A 169 0.12 21.51 13.51
CA VAL A 169 0.86 20.29 13.86
C VAL A 169 0.26 19.71 15.14
N LEU A 170 -0.09 18.43 15.11
CA LEU A 170 -0.69 17.74 16.24
C LEU A 170 0.36 17.18 17.19
N GLU A 171 0.02 17.15 18.49
CA GLU A 171 0.81 16.47 19.52
C GLU A 171 -0.07 15.43 20.24
N PRO A 172 0.53 14.34 20.77
CA PRO A 172 -0.18 13.38 21.60
C PRO A 172 -0.89 14.03 22.80
N GLY A 173 -2.09 13.55 23.12
CA GLY A 173 -2.95 14.05 24.19
C GLY A 173 -3.83 15.26 23.82
N MET A 174 -3.73 15.79 22.59
CA MET A 174 -4.62 16.85 22.12
C MET A 174 -6.06 16.33 21.94
N LEU A 175 -7.05 17.11 22.38
CA LEU A 175 -8.47 16.81 22.15
C LEU A 175 -8.97 17.70 20.99
N LEU A 176 -9.54 17.09 19.97
CA LEU A 176 -10.09 17.77 18.81
C LEU A 176 -11.62 17.71 18.85
N ARG A 177 -12.25 18.81 18.45
CA ARG A 177 -13.71 18.88 18.34
C ARG A 177 -14.11 19.69 17.12
N THR A 178 -14.87 19.07 16.24
CA THR A 178 -15.56 19.75 15.13
C THR A 178 -16.95 20.18 15.58
N HIS A 179 -17.34 21.41 15.26
CA HIS A 179 -18.67 21.94 15.57
C HIS A 179 -19.63 21.66 14.41
N ASP A 180 -19.91 22.67 13.58
CA ASP A 180 -20.55 22.53 12.27
C ASP A 180 -19.54 22.28 11.14
N GLY A 181 -18.28 22.05 11.52
CA GLY A 181 -17.16 21.91 10.62
C GLY A 181 -16.71 20.47 10.35
N GLU A 182 -15.76 20.35 9.43
CA GLU A 182 -15.07 19.12 9.08
C GLU A 182 -13.56 19.38 9.13
N ALA A 183 -12.80 18.36 9.51
CA ALA A 183 -11.35 18.42 9.55
C ALA A 183 -10.74 17.15 8.95
N SER A 184 -9.49 17.23 8.51
CA SER A 184 -8.71 16.07 8.07
C SER A 184 -7.39 16.04 8.82
N ILE A 185 -7.04 14.88 9.36
CA ILE A 185 -5.76 14.59 10.00
C ILE A 185 -4.96 13.79 8.98
N LEU A 186 -3.82 14.34 8.56
CA LEU A 186 -2.89 13.65 7.67
C LEU A 186 -1.84 12.94 8.52
N LEU A 187 -1.83 11.61 8.47
CA LEU A 187 -0.91 10.76 9.22
C LEU A 187 0.26 10.39 8.32
N HIS A 188 1.32 11.20 8.30
CA HIS A 188 2.53 10.96 7.50
C HIS A 188 2.19 10.49 6.06
N ASP A 189 2.69 9.30 5.68
CA ASP A 189 2.35 8.59 4.46
C ASP A 189 1.39 7.40 4.73
N ASP A 190 0.94 7.22 5.98
CA ASP A 190 0.21 6.04 6.46
C ASP A 190 -1.29 6.11 6.15
N GLY A 191 -1.86 7.32 6.12
CA GLY A 191 -3.27 7.49 5.85
C GLY A 191 -3.87 8.82 6.28
N VAL A 192 -5.20 8.87 6.26
CA VAL A 192 -5.97 10.07 6.58
C VAL A 192 -7.15 9.71 7.46
N ILE A 193 -7.39 10.55 8.47
CA ILE A 193 -8.61 10.51 9.27
C ILE A 193 -9.40 11.78 9.02
N ARG A 194 -10.61 11.68 8.49
CA ARG A 194 -11.50 12.83 8.27
C ARG A 194 -12.61 12.84 9.30
N LEU A 195 -12.72 13.95 10.02
CA LEU A 195 -13.72 14.18 11.05
C LEU A 195 -14.94 14.85 10.40
N ALA A 196 -16.11 14.27 10.59
CA ALA A 196 -17.39 14.88 10.22
C ALA A 196 -17.75 16.04 11.18
N GLU A 197 -18.93 16.63 10.99
CA GLU A 197 -19.51 17.57 11.95
C GLU A 197 -19.80 16.91 13.30
N LYS A 198 -19.69 17.70 14.37
CA LYS A 198 -20.00 17.30 15.76
C LYS A 198 -19.20 16.10 16.26
N THR A 199 -17.98 15.96 15.78
CA THR A 199 -17.09 14.86 16.12
C THR A 199 -16.09 15.29 17.18
N THR A 200 -15.91 14.47 18.21
CA THR A 200 -14.89 14.68 19.26
C THR A 200 -13.95 13.48 19.30
N VAL A 201 -12.65 13.74 19.16
CA VAL A 201 -11.60 12.72 19.19
C VAL A 201 -10.44 13.18 20.07
N GLN A 202 -9.74 12.24 20.69
CA GLN A 202 -8.46 12.47 21.35
C GLN A 202 -7.34 11.84 20.52
N ILE A 203 -6.23 12.57 20.40
CA ILE A 203 -5.00 12.06 19.81
C ILE A 203 -4.24 11.30 20.89
N ASP A 204 -3.92 10.03 20.63
CA ASP A 204 -3.24 9.18 21.60
C ASP A 204 -1.80 8.91 21.17
N ASP A 205 -1.60 8.32 19.99
CA ASP A 205 -0.28 8.07 19.41
C ASP A 205 -0.13 8.68 18.01
N LEU A 206 1.00 9.36 17.79
CA LEU A 206 1.39 9.98 16.51
C LEU A 206 2.75 9.45 16.01
N SER A 207 3.24 8.36 16.58
CA SER A 207 4.51 7.76 16.20
C SER A 207 4.46 7.25 14.76
N ASP A 208 5.61 7.32 14.09
CA ASP A 208 5.77 6.76 12.75
C ASP A 208 5.65 5.24 12.85
N ARG A 209 4.64 4.67 12.17
CA ARG A 209 4.30 3.24 12.28
C ARG A 209 5.33 2.34 11.61
N LEU A 210 6.29 2.92 10.89
CA LEU A 210 7.46 2.25 10.35
C LEU A 210 8.50 1.91 11.42
N ASP A 211 8.46 2.54 12.59
CA ASP A 211 9.35 2.23 13.70
C ASP A 211 8.88 0.97 14.45
N ALA A 212 9.71 -0.09 14.41
CA ALA A 212 9.45 -1.45 14.90
C ALA A 212 9.14 -1.60 16.42
N VAL A 213 9.09 -0.50 17.17
CA VAL A 213 8.87 -0.47 18.63
C VAL A 213 7.48 0.05 19.01
N SER A 214 6.65 0.41 18.03
CA SER A 214 5.32 0.98 18.27
C SER A 214 4.41 -0.03 18.98
N SER A 215 4.05 0.27 20.22
CA SER A 215 2.97 -0.42 20.94
C SER A 215 1.68 -0.35 20.14
N VAL A 216 0.81 -1.37 20.27
CA VAL A 216 -0.53 -1.42 19.67
C VAL A 216 -1.46 -0.42 20.38
N GLU A 217 -1.03 0.83 20.45
CA GLU A 217 -1.82 1.92 21.00
C GLU A 217 -2.72 2.47 19.89
N PRO A 218 -3.94 2.91 20.25
CA PRO A 218 -4.79 3.60 19.30
C PRO A 218 -4.10 4.89 18.84
N VAL A 219 -4.27 5.26 17.57
CA VAL A 219 -3.85 6.58 17.07
C VAL A 219 -4.78 7.66 17.59
N ILE A 220 -6.08 7.36 17.58
CA ILE A 220 -7.09 8.21 18.20
C ILE A 220 -8.12 7.41 18.97
N THR A 221 -8.69 8.05 19.98
CA THR A 221 -9.92 7.62 20.64
C THR A 221 -11.07 8.48 20.13
N LEU A 222 -12.07 7.83 19.54
CA LEU A 222 -13.35 8.44 19.20
C LEU A 222 -14.24 8.44 20.44
N PHE A 223 -14.88 9.58 20.72
CA PHE A 223 -15.84 9.69 21.83
C PHE A 223 -17.26 9.90 21.34
N THR A 224 -17.43 10.65 20.24
CA THR A 224 -18.75 10.94 19.64
C THR A 224 -18.57 11.45 18.23
N GLY A 225 -19.58 11.22 17.39
CA GLY A 225 -19.67 11.72 16.03
C GLY A 225 -19.19 10.69 15.02
N LYS A 226 -18.80 11.17 13.83
CA LYS A 226 -18.45 10.30 12.71
C LYS A 226 -17.07 10.63 12.15
N ILE A 227 -16.32 9.59 11.81
CA ILE A 227 -15.01 9.69 11.16
C ILE A 227 -14.94 8.80 9.93
N TRP A 228 -14.07 9.19 9.00
CA TRP A 228 -13.65 8.39 7.86
C TRP A 228 -12.16 8.10 7.98
N VAL A 229 -11.78 6.84 7.94
CA VAL A 229 -10.39 6.40 8.04
C VAL A 229 -9.97 5.78 6.72
N GLN A 230 -8.96 6.38 6.12
CA GLN A 230 -8.27 5.84 4.96
C GLN A 230 -6.91 5.32 5.43
N GLY A 231 -6.73 4.00 5.45
CA GLY A 231 -5.43 3.38 5.68
C GLY A 231 -4.73 3.07 4.35
N LEU A 232 -3.43 3.33 4.28
CA LEU A 232 -2.57 3.02 3.14
C LEU A 232 -1.53 1.95 3.49
N VAL A 233 -1.24 1.75 4.77
CA VAL A 233 -0.20 0.85 5.25
C VAL A 233 -0.54 -0.63 5.00
N PRO A 234 0.42 -1.45 4.51
CA PRO A 234 0.18 -2.88 4.29
C PRO A 234 -0.10 -3.65 5.60
N PRO A 235 -0.75 -4.82 5.54
CA PRO A 235 -1.23 -5.57 6.72
C PRO A 235 -0.11 -6.12 7.63
N GLN A 236 1.13 -6.20 7.13
CA GLN A 236 2.29 -6.65 7.91
C GLN A 236 2.76 -5.59 8.92
N LEU A 237 2.38 -4.33 8.71
CA LEU A 237 2.68 -3.22 9.58
C LEU A 237 1.46 -2.88 10.46
N PRO A 238 1.67 -2.23 11.62
CA PRO A 238 0.57 -1.79 12.46
C PRO A 238 -0.37 -0.84 11.69
N GLY A 239 -1.63 -1.25 11.51
CA GLY A 239 -2.67 -0.45 10.84
C GLY A 239 -3.24 0.64 11.74
N ILE A 240 -3.88 1.65 11.17
CA ILE A 240 -4.48 2.78 11.91
C ILE A 240 -5.57 2.25 12.84
N THR A 241 -5.30 2.26 14.14
CA THR A 241 -6.22 1.78 15.17
C THR A 241 -6.99 2.95 15.80
N ILE A 242 -8.31 2.83 15.80
CA ILE A 242 -9.25 3.78 16.40
C ILE A 242 -9.87 3.10 17.62
N ALA A 243 -9.64 3.65 18.81
CA ALA A 243 -10.36 3.23 20.01
C ALA A 243 -11.75 3.88 20.06
N ASN A 244 -12.72 3.16 20.61
CA ASN A 244 -14.08 3.64 20.86
C ASN A 244 -14.61 3.05 22.17
N SER A 245 -15.81 3.46 22.60
CA SER A 245 -16.41 3.02 23.87
C SER A 245 -16.64 1.51 23.98
N PHE A 246 -16.69 0.77 22.86
CA PHE A 246 -17.03 -0.66 22.83
C PHE A 246 -15.90 -1.56 22.31
N GLY A 247 -14.73 -1.03 21.96
CA GLY A 247 -13.62 -1.79 21.38
C GLY A 247 -12.67 -0.93 20.54
N SER A 248 -12.05 -1.55 19.54
CA SER A 248 -11.11 -0.88 18.63
C SER A 248 -11.31 -1.34 17.18
N VAL A 249 -11.12 -0.42 16.23
CA VAL A 249 -11.17 -0.71 14.79
C VAL A 249 -9.79 -0.44 14.20
N THR A 250 -9.20 -1.43 13.53
CA THR A 250 -7.88 -1.29 12.87
C THR A 250 -8.04 -1.33 11.36
N VAL A 251 -7.42 -0.36 10.69
CA VAL A 251 -7.49 -0.17 9.23
C VAL A 251 -6.07 -0.14 8.66
N ASN A 252 -5.74 -1.13 7.83
CA ASN A 252 -4.43 -1.21 7.16
C ASN A 252 -4.50 -0.58 5.78
N LYS A 253 -4.97 -1.32 4.78
CA LYS A 253 -5.32 -0.81 3.45
C LYS A 253 -6.83 -0.85 3.33
N GLY A 254 -7.48 0.32 3.31
CA GLY A 254 -8.92 0.37 3.17
C GLY A 254 -9.53 1.72 3.53
N SER A 255 -10.83 1.84 3.26
CA SER A 255 -11.61 3.05 3.55
C SER A 255 -12.82 2.68 4.40
N VAL A 256 -12.88 3.22 5.60
CA VAL A 256 -13.80 2.79 6.65
C VAL A 256 -14.47 4.00 7.29
N SER A 257 -15.78 3.92 7.44
CA SER A 257 -16.60 4.89 8.15
C SER A 257 -16.90 4.34 9.54
N ILE A 258 -16.57 5.12 10.58
CA ILE A 258 -16.82 4.76 11.98
C ILE A 258 -17.66 5.87 12.59
N ALA A 259 -18.82 5.53 13.13
CA ALA A 259 -19.70 6.49 13.80
C ALA A 259 -19.99 6.02 15.23
N GLU A 260 -19.86 6.93 16.19
CA GLU A 260 -20.08 6.68 17.62
C GLU A 260 -21.14 7.62 18.17
N ASP A 261 -22.23 7.02 18.64
CA ASP A 261 -23.32 7.64 19.40
C ASP A 261 -23.69 6.67 20.55
N ASP A 262 -24.94 6.25 20.70
CA ASP A 262 -25.35 5.20 21.66
C ASP A 262 -24.79 3.80 21.32
N HIS A 263 -24.27 3.65 20.10
CA HIS A 263 -23.65 2.44 19.55
C HIS A 263 -22.54 2.87 18.60
N VAL A 264 -21.64 1.93 18.26
CA VAL A 264 -20.59 2.17 17.26
C VAL A 264 -20.91 1.43 15.97
N ASP A 265 -21.16 2.18 14.91
CA ASP A 265 -21.33 1.68 13.55
C ASP A 265 -19.99 1.67 12.82
N VAL A 266 -19.61 0.52 12.26
CA VAL A 266 -18.41 0.37 11.44
C VAL A 266 -18.83 -0.11 10.05
N GLU A 267 -18.48 0.66 9.02
CA GLU A 267 -18.87 0.44 7.63
C GLU A 267 -17.61 0.43 6.76
N VAL A 268 -17.35 -0.67 6.04
CA VAL A 268 -16.17 -0.80 5.17
C VAL A 268 -16.58 -0.60 3.72
N TYR A 269 -16.02 0.42 3.08
CA TYR A 269 -16.34 0.80 1.71
C TYR A 269 -15.28 0.35 0.69
N ASP A 270 -14.04 0.20 1.12
CA ASP A 270 -12.92 -0.25 0.28
C ASP A 270 -11.99 -1.15 1.11
N ARG A 271 -11.62 -2.30 0.53
CA ARG A 271 -10.80 -3.36 1.13
C ARG A 271 -11.36 -3.86 2.47
N SER A 272 -10.57 -3.83 3.56
CA SER A 272 -10.94 -4.50 4.80
C SER A 272 -10.57 -3.75 6.06
N ALA A 273 -11.23 -4.12 7.16
CA ALA A 273 -10.98 -3.64 8.50
C ALA A 273 -11.13 -4.78 9.51
N SER A 274 -10.37 -4.70 10.61
CA SER A 274 -10.56 -5.59 11.75
C SER A 274 -11.18 -4.82 12.91
N VAL A 275 -12.23 -5.41 13.49
CA VAL A 275 -12.93 -4.86 14.65
C VAL A 275 -12.69 -5.79 15.82
N THR A 276 -12.09 -5.27 16.89
CA THR A 276 -11.75 -6.04 18.09
C THR A 276 -12.58 -5.57 19.27
N ARG A 277 -13.22 -6.52 19.95
CA ARG A 277 -14.01 -6.28 21.16
C ARG A 277 -13.79 -7.39 22.16
N ASN A 278 -13.46 -7.05 23.40
CA ASN A 278 -13.22 -8.01 24.49
C ASN A 278 -12.22 -9.13 24.13
N GLY A 279 -11.26 -8.85 23.23
CA GLY A 279 -10.28 -9.83 22.73
C GLY A 279 -10.77 -10.69 21.56
N GLU A 280 -12.04 -10.61 21.16
CA GLU A 280 -12.55 -11.23 19.94
C GLU A 280 -12.41 -10.27 18.75
N ALA A 281 -11.83 -10.75 17.65
CA ALA A 281 -11.66 -9.99 16.42
C ALA A 281 -12.64 -10.47 15.35
N VAL A 282 -13.35 -9.54 14.72
CA VAL A 282 -14.19 -9.77 13.55
C VAL A 282 -13.64 -9.00 12.37
N TYR A 283 -13.65 -9.66 11.23
CA TYR A 283 -13.09 -9.18 9.99
C TYR A 283 -14.19 -8.72 9.05
N LEU A 284 -14.13 -7.45 8.66
CA LEU A 284 -15.06 -6.82 7.73
C LEU A 284 -14.37 -6.66 6.38
N ALA A 285 -15.05 -7.12 5.33
CA ALA A 285 -14.68 -6.97 3.94
C ALA A 285 -15.44 -5.78 3.31
N SER A 286 -15.08 -5.41 2.09
CA SER A 286 -15.73 -4.31 1.38
C SER A 286 -17.23 -4.57 1.21
N GLY A 287 -18.05 -3.57 1.50
CA GLY A 287 -19.51 -3.68 1.46
C GLY A 287 -20.11 -4.36 2.68
N GLU A 288 -19.35 -4.53 3.75
CA GLU A 288 -19.86 -5.03 5.03
C GLU A 288 -19.88 -3.97 6.12
N ARG A 289 -20.76 -4.19 7.08
CA ARG A 289 -20.89 -3.37 8.28
C ARG A 289 -21.13 -4.22 9.51
N THR A 290 -20.76 -3.68 10.66
CA THR A 290 -21.14 -4.22 11.96
C THR A 290 -21.54 -3.08 12.90
N GLN A 291 -22.26 -3.43 13.97
CA GLN A 291 -22.69 -2.50 14.99
C GLN A 291 -22.28 -3.04 16.36
N LEU A 292 -21.61 -2.22 17.15
CA LEU A 292 -21.16 -2.55 18.50
C LEU A 292 -22.12 -1.92 19.52
N PHE A 293 -22.65 -2.74 20.42
CA PHE A 293 -23.55 -2.32 21.51
C PHE A 293 -23.03 -2.87 22.84
N GLU A 294 -23.25 -2.17 23.95
CA GLU A 294 -22.84 -2.59 25.30
C GLU A 294 -23.27 -4.04 25.62
N ASP A 295 -24.54 -4.38 25.35
CA ASP A 295 -25.17 -5.63 25.82
C ASP A 295 -25.16 -6.81 24.84
N ASN A 296 -24.72 -6.64 23.59
CA ASN A 296 -24.77 -7.73 22.60
C ASN A 296 -23.45 -8.51 22.54
N PRO A 297 -23.38 -9.78 22.97
CA PRO A 297 -22.15 -10.57 22.93
C PRO A 297 -21.76 -11.02 21.52
N VAL A 298 -22.68 -10.99 20.53
CA VAL A 298 -22.41 -11.47 19.18
C VAL A 298 -22.25 -10.31 18.21
N LEU A 299 -21.08 -10.24 17.59
CA LEU A 299 -20.78 -9.33 16.49
C LEU A 299 -21.45 -9.83 15.21
N LEU A 300 -22.52 -9.15 14.81
CA LEU A 300 -23.25 -9.49 13.59
C LEU A 300 -22.72 -8.67 12.41
N VAL A 301 -22.27 -9.36 11.37
CA VAL A 301 -21.82 -8.74 10.11
C VAL A 301 -23.00 -8.70 9.13
N LYS A 302 -23.29 -7.52 8.58
CA LYS A 302 -24.36 -7.30 7.59
C LYS A 302 -23.76 -6.69 6.32
N LYS A 303 -24.46 -6.82 5.19
CA LYS A 303 -24.09 -6.07 3.97
C LYS A 303 -24.53 -4.60 4.04
N ILE A 304 -23.75 -3.75 3.39
CA ILE A 304 -24.06 -2.34 3.12
C ILE A 304 -24.98 -2.30 1.90
N PRO A 305 -26.16 -1.66 1.98
CA PRO A 305 -27.01 -1.47 0.82
C PRO A 305 -26.33 -0.61 -0.26
N ASN A 306 -26.43 -0.99 -1.54
CA ASN A 306 -25.78 -0.23 -2.65
C ASN A 306 -26.13 1.27 -2.67
N LYS A 307 -27.33 1.64 -2.18
CA LYS A 307 -27.76 3.06 -2.08
C LYS A 307 -26.87 3.88 -1.15
N TRP A 308 -26.19 3.26 -0.19
CA TRP A 308 -25.37 3.94 0.80
C TRP A 308 -24.03 4.40 0.25
N TYR A 309 -23.53 3.76 -0.82
CA TYR A 309 -22.38 4.25 -1.58
C TYR A 309 -22.67 5.60 -2.26
N GLN A 310 -23.94 5.90 -2.51
CA GLN A 310 -24.39 7.16 -3.12
C GLN A 310 -24.67 8.24 -2.07
N TYR A 311 -24.53 7.94 -0.77
CA TYR A 311 -24.63 8.98 0.25
C TYR A 311 -23.47 9.96 0.13
N VAL A 312 -23.80 11.23 0.26
CA VAL A 312 -22.86 12.36 0.10
C VAL A 312 -21.57 12.13 0.90
N TRP A 313 -21.69 11.64 2.14
CA TRP A 313 -20.53 11.33 2.98
C TRP A 313 -19.61 10.25 2.38
N ALA A 314 -20.16 9.13 1.91
CA ALA A 314 -19.36 8.02 1.39
C ALA A 314 -18.75 8.38 0.03
N ASP A 315 -19.56 8.90 -0.90
CA ASP A 315 -19.12 9.28 -2.25
C ASP A 315 -18.02 10.34 -2.21
N GLN A 316 -18.20 11.41 -1.43
CA GLN A 316 -17.19 12.46 -1.31
C GLN A 316 -15.88 11.95 -0.71
N ASN A 317 -15.94 11.10 0.31
CA ASN A 317 -14.73 10.57 0.93
C ASN A 317 -14.00 9.58 0.01
N LEU A 318 -14.70 8.71 -0.70
CA LEU A 318 -14.10 7.80 -1.69
C LEU A 318 -13.41 8.58 -2.82
N GLN A 319 -14.02 9.65 -3.32
CA GLN A 319 -13.40 10.52 -4.32
C GLN A 319 -12.15 11.23 -3.76
N ARG A 320 -12.24 11.77 -2.53
CA ARG A 320 -11.09 12.40 -1.86
C ARG A 320 -9.97 11.39 -1.58
N ASP A 321 -10.30 10.15 -1.26
CA ASP A 321 -9.35 9.06 -1.04
C ASP A 321 -8.55 8.72 -2.29
N ALA A 322 -9.21 8.70 -3.45
CA ALA A 322 -8.56 8.47 -4.74
C ALA A 322 -7.57 9.61 -5.06
N VAL A 323 -7.98 10.87 -4.89
CA VAL A 323 -7.10 12.03 -5.09
C VAL A 323 -5.92 12.02 -4.13
N HIS A 324 -6.19 11.73 -2.86
CA HIS A 324 -5.15 11.72 -1.82
C HIS A 324 -4.14 10.59 -2.04
N ARG A 325 -4.61 9.38 -2.38
CA ARG A 325 -3.74 8.25 -2.76
C ARG A 325 -2.80 8.62 -3.90
N HIS A 326 -3.35 9.20 -4.96
CA HIS A 326 -2.54 9.62 -6.10
C HIS A 326 -1.51 10.68 -5.71
N GLY A 327 -1.89 11.65 -4.87
CA GLY A 327 -0.98 12.67 -4.34
C GLY A 327 0.16 12.07 -3.52
N ILE A 328 -0.14 11.13 -2.61
CA ILE A 328 0.90 10.42 -1.83
C ILE A 328 1.78 9.58 -2.75
N ALA A 329 1.20 8.81 -3.67
CA ALA A 329 1.95 7.99 -4.60
C ALA A 329 2.93 8.82 -5.43
N GLN A 330 2.50 10.00 -5.91
CA GLN A 330 3.38 10.93 -6.62
C GLN A 330 4.49 11.47 -5.71
N GLN A 331 4.18 11.90 -4.49
CA GLN A 331 5.19 12.39 -3.55
C GLN A 331 6.21 11.31 -3.17
N GLN A 332 5.74 10.09 -2.92
CA GLN A 332 6.58 8.93 -2.67
C GLN A 332 7.51 8.68 -3.86
N HIS A 333 6.97 8.69 -5.08
CA HIS A 333 7.75 8.52 -6.30
C HIS A 333 8.81 9.62 -6.48
N GLU A 334 8.46 10.89 -6.28
CA GLU A 334 9.40 12.03 -6.36
C GLU A 334 10.53 11.92 -5.32
N ARG A 335 10.21 11.55 -4.07
CA ARG A 335 11.20 11.33 -3.00
C ARG A 335 12.19 10.23 -3.41
N ARG A 336 11.71 9.17 -4.04
CA ARG A 336 12.52 8.02 -4.49
C ARG A 336 13.45 8.38 -5.64
N ILE A 337 12.95 9.10 -6.64
CA ILE A 337 13.77 9.61 -7.75
C ILE A 337 14.89 10.50 -7.21
N ALA A 338 14.58 11.39 -6.26
CA ALA A 338 15.58 12.24 -5.63
C ALA A 338 16.66 11.45 -4.87
N GLN A 339 16.32 10.25 -4.37
CA GLN A 339 17.24 9.36 -3.66
C GLN A 339 18.03 8.41 -4.57
N ALA A 340 17.60 8.19 -5.82
CA ALA A 340 18.24 7.26 -6.75
C ALA A 340 19.72 7.62 -7.06
N GLY A 341 20.04 8.91 -7.01
CA GLY A 341 21.40 9.40 -7.25
C GLY A 341 21.87 9.10 -8.69
N ILE A 342 23.07 8.54 -8.84
CA ILE A 342 23.62 8.18 -10.15
C ILE A 342 22.90 6.94 -10.70
N LEU A 343 22.20 7.09 -11.82
CA LEU A 343 21.42 6.04 -12.48
C LEU A 343 22.29 5.04 -13.27
N PRO A 344 21.79 3.81 -13.53
CA PRO A 344 22.46 2.79 -14.35
C PRO A 344 22.88 3.24 -15.75
N THR A 345 22.14 4.17 -16.35
CA THR A 345 22.42 4.72 -17.69
C THR A 345 23.53 5.78 -17.69
N SER A 346 23.97 6.24 -16.52
CA SER A 346 25.08 7.17 -16.38
C SER A 346 26.43 6.51 -16.65
N ARG A 347 27.34 7.24 -17.32
CA ARG A 347 28.74 6.81 -17.55
C ARG A 347 29.53 6.59 -16.27
N LEU A 348 29.11 7.19 -15.16
CA LEU A 348 29.76 7.06 -13.85
C LEU A 348 29.20 5.89 -13.01
N TYR A 349 28.17 5.19 -13.50
CA TYR A 349 27.56 4.08 -12.77
C TYR A 349 28.55 2.95 -12.39
N PRO A 350 29.50 2.54 -13.25
CA PRO A 350 30.50 1.54 -12.85
C PRO A 350 31.36 1.99 -11.66
N VAL A 351 31.61 3.29 -11.53
CA VAL A 351 32.37 3.85 -10.40
C VAL A 351 31.54 3.81 -9.12
N LYS A 352 30.23 4.10 -9.20
CA LYS A 352 29.28 3.92 -8.09
C LYS A 352 29.28 2.47 -7.60
N ARG A 353 29.10 1.50 -8.51
CA ARG A 353 29.10 0.06 -8.17
C ARG A 353 30.39 -0.39 -7.49
N PHE A 354 31.54 0.09 -7.96
CA PHE A 354 32.83 -0.21 -7.34
C PHE A 354 32.95 0.36 -5.92
N ALA A 355 32.52 1.61 -5.72
CA ALA A 355 32.54 2.25 -4.41
C ALA A 355 31.63 1.54 -3.39
N GLU A 356 30.43 1.16 -3.81
CA GLU A 356 29.46 0.42 -2.99
C GLU A 356 29.99 -0.96 -2.58
N LEU A 357 30.59 -1.70 -3.52
CA LEU A 357 31.22 -3.00 -3.22
C LEU A 357 32.35 -2.84 -2.19
N MET A 358 33.18 -1.80 -2.35
CA MET A 358 34.28 -1.55 -1.43
C MET A 358 33.81 -1.16 -0.04
N ASP A 359 32.73 -0.38 0.05
CA ASP A 359 32.15 0.01 1.33
C ASP A 359 31.60 -1.20 2.10
N VAL A 360 30.90 -2.12 1.41
CA VAL A 360 30.44 -3.38 2.02
C VAL A 360 31.62 -4.28 2.43
N MET A 361 32.65 -4.38 1.60
CA MET A 361 33.83 -5.22 1.86
C MET A 361 34.65 -4.70 3.07
N MET A 362 34.80 -3.38 3.20
CA MET A 362 35.53 -2.75 4.30
C MET A 362 34.72 -2.71 5.61
N THR A 363 33.44 -3.09 5.58
CA THR A 363 32.60 -3.17 6.76
C THR A 363 32.82 -4.51 7.47
N PHE A 364 33.54 -4.46 8.59
CA PHE A 364 33.92 -5.64 9.36
C PHE A 364 32.79 -6.22 10.20
N ASP A 365 31.91 -5.37 10.71
CA ASP A 365 30.74 -5.78 11.48
C ASP A 365 29.71 -6.46 10.57
N THR A 366 29.25 -7.65 10.98
CA THR A 366 28.28 -8.44 10.23
C THR A 366 26.91 -7.78 10.18
N GLU A 367 26.48 -7.12 11.26
CA GLU A 367 25.18 -6.46 11.31
C GLU A 367 25.17 -5.22 10.41
N VAL A 368 26.18 -4.37 10.56
CA VAL A 368 26.35 -3.17 9.71
C VAL A 368 26.51 -3.56 8.24
N ARG A 369 27.14 -4.71 7.95
CA ARG A 369 27.25 -5.20 6.57
C ARG A 369 25.90 -5.60 5.99
N VAL A 370 25.05 -6.28 6.77
CA VAL A 370 23.67 -6.61 6.37
C VAL A 370 22.89 -5.32 6.12
N GLN A 371 22.92 -4.36 7.05
CA GLN A 371 22.26 -3.06 6.90
C GLN A 371 22.73 -2.33 5.63
N LYS A 372 24.04 -2.31 5.35
CA LYS A 372 24.57 -1.72 4.12
C LYS A 372 24.11 -2.44 2.85
N ARG A 373 24.05 -3.77 2.86
CA ARG A 373 23.52 -4.53 1.71
C ARG A 373 22.04 -4.26 1.50
N LEU A 374 21.26 -4.11 2.57
CA LEU A 374 19.86 -3.68 2.50
C LEU A 374 19.73 -2.25 1.96
N GLN A 375 20.58 -1.32 2.39
CA GLN A 375 20.65 0.05 1.82
C GLN A 375 21.00 0.04 0.33
N LEU A 376 21.89 -0.86 -0.10
CA LEU A 376 22.21 -1.01 -1.53
C LEU A 376 21.02 -1.59 -2.31
N ALA A 377 20.31 -2.58 -1.76
CA ALA A 377 19.09 -3.09 -2.36
C ALA A 377 18.06 -1.97 -2.52
N GLU A 378 17.83 -1.17 -1.47
CA GLU A 378 16.94 -0.02 -1.51
C GLU A 378 17.38 1.03 -2.54
N THR A 379 18.69 1.23 -2.71
CA THR A 379 19.23 2.10 -3.77
C THR A 379 18.88 1.59 -5.16
N ARG A 380 18.88 0.26 -5.39
CA ARG A 380 18.42 -0.32 -6.67
C ARG A 380 16.94 -0.09 -6.91
N LEU A 381 16.15 -0.17 -5.85
CA LEU A 381 14.72 0.10 -5.93
C LEU A 381 14.45 1.57 -6.27
N ASN A 382 15.22 2.51 -5.68
CA ASN A 382 15.20 3.92 -6.04
C ASN A 382 15.63 4.17 -7.49
N GLU A 383 16.68 3.50 -7.96
CA GLU A 383 17.13 3.55 -9.36
C GLU A 383 16.06 3.04 -10.31
N ALA A 384 15.39 1.93 -9.99
CA ALA A 384 14.28 1.41 -10.77
C ALA A 384 13.13 2.42 -10.85
N ALA A 385 12.79 3.11 -9.76
CA ALA A 385 11.78 4.17 -9.76
C ALA A 385 12.14 5.31 -10.71
N ALA A 386 13.41 5.74 -10.71
CA ALA A 386 13.89 6.77 -11.63
C ALA A 386 13.90 6.31 -13.10
N LEU A 387 14.27 5.06 -13.38
CA LEU A 387 14.25 4.51 -14.74
C LEU A 387 12.82 4.42 -15.29
N ILE A 388 11.86 3.96 -14.48
CA ILE A 388 10.44 3.94 -14.87
C ILE A 388 9.96 5.35 -15.23
N TYR A 389 10.33 6.36 -14.42
CA TYR A 389 9.98 7.75 -14.69
C TYR A 389 10.59 8.31 -15.99
N GLU A 390 11.83 7.92 -16.31
CA GLU A 390 12.50 8.29 -17.56
C GLU A 390 11.99 7.49 -18.78
N GLY A 391 11.11 6.49 -18.57
CA GLY A 391 10.61 5.59 -19.61
C GLY A 391 11.66 4.56 -20.08
N GLU A 392 12.67 4.30 -19.25
CA GLU A 392 13.73 3.32 -19.51
C GLU A 392 13.44 1.97 -18.83
N GLU A 393 14.12 0.91 -19.28
CA GLU A 393 13.94 -0.45 -18.75
C GLU A 393 14.48 -0.57 -17.31
N ALA A 394 13.59 -0.77 -16.35
CA ALA A 394 13.93 -0.91 -14.92
C ALA A 394 14.22 -2.35 -14.47
N ASP A 395 14.02 -3.34 -15.35
CA ASP A 395 14.10 -4.78 -15.02
C ASP A 395 15.44 -5.18 -14.41
N VAL A 396 16.55 -4.59 -14.88
CA VAL A 396 17.89 -4.88 -14.35
C VAL A 396 18.00 -4.46 -12.89
N ALA A 397 17.54 -3.25 -12.55
CA ALA A 397 17.60 -2.73 -11.19
C ALA A 397 16.64 -3.50 -10.25
N LEU A 398 15.46 -3.86 -10.73
CA LEU A 398 14.49 -4.67 -9.99
C LEU A 398 14.99 -6.09 -9.73
N ASN A 399 15.65 -6.71 -10.71
CA ASN A 399 16.27 -8.03 -10.55
C ASN A 399 17.47 -7.99 -9.59
N ASP A 400 18.31 -6.96 -9.67
CA ASP A 400 19.42 -6.74 -8.72
C ASP A 400 18.90 -6.63 -7.27
N TYR A 401 17.76 -5.94 -7.06
CA TYR A 401 17.10 -5.88 -5.75
C TYR A 401 16.67 -7.27 -5.26
N LYS A 402 15.93 -8.02 -6.10
CA LYS A 402 15.47 -9.39 -5.78
C LYS A 402 16.63 -10.31 -5.43
N GLU A 403 17.67 -10.32 -6.26
CA GLU A 403 18.86 -11.15 -6.07
C GLU A 403 19.58 -10.78 -4.78
N THR A 404 19.73 -9.48 -4.47
CA THR A 404 20.38 -9.02 -3.24
C THR A 404 19.64 -9.53 -2.00
N LEU A 405 18.30 -9.44 -1.98
CA LEU A 405 17.50 -9.95 -0.86
C LEU A 405 17.57 -11.49 -0.75
N GLN A 406 17.49 -12.21 -1.86
CA GLN A 406 17.64 -13.67 -1.86
C GLN A 406 19.03 -14.12 -1.41
N LEU A 407 20.09 -13.43 -1.81
CA LEU A 407 21.46 -13.72 -1.38
C LEU A 407 21.68 -13.43 0.10
N LEU A 408 21.10 -12.34 0.62
CA LEU A 408 21.09 -12.05 2.06
C LEU A 408 20.37 -13.15 2.83
N ALA A 409 19.23 -13.60 2.30
CA ALA A 409 18.45 -14.67 2.90
C ALA A 409 19.14 -16.04 2.81
N ALA A 410 19.91 -16.33 1.76
CA ALA A 410 20.59 -17.61 1.62
C ALA A 410 21.90 -17.70 2.42
N ASN A 411 22.70 -16.63 2.45
CA ASN A 411 24.07 -16.67 2.96
C ASN A 411 24.20 -16.25 4.43
N ASP A 412 23.45 -15.24 4.88
CA ASP A 412 23.60 -14.65 6.21
C ASP A 412 22.57 -15.19 7.23
N TYR A 413 21.66 -16.08 6.80
CA TYR A 413 20.67 -16.76 7.67
C TYR A 413 21.27 -17.66 8.74
N LYS A 414 22.49 -18.15 8.52
CA LYS A 414 23.19 -18.97 9.53
C LYS A 414 23.59 -18.18 10.78
N ASN A 415 23.47 -16.85 10.76
CA ASN A 415 23.96 -15.95 11.80
C ASN A 415 22.88 -15.40 12.77
N GLY A 416 21.60 -15.79 12.66
CA GLY A 416 20.58 -15.60 13.71
C GLY A 416 19.37 -14.73 13.37
N SER A 417 18.44 -14.61 14.33
CA SER A 417 17.12 -13.95 14.23
C SER A 417 17.16 -12.45 13.94
N LEU A 418 18.31 -11.79 14.14
CA LEU A 418 18.47 -10.35 13.92
C LEU A 418 18.52 -9.99 12.42
N THR A 419 19.27 -10.75 11.62
CA THR A 419 19.34 -10.56 10.15
C THR A 419 17.96 -10.72 9.52
N GLU A 420 17.21 -11.72 9.98
CA GLU A 420 15.84 -11.96 9.57
C GLU A 420 14.93 -10.76 9.90
N HIS A 421 15.02 -10.25 11.13
CA HIS A 421 14.26 -9.07 11.54
C HIS A 421 14.62 -7.83 10.70
N LEU A 422 15.90 -7.60 10.40
CA LEU A 422 16.34 -6.48 9.56
C LEU A 422 15.84 -6.59 8.11
N ILE A 423 15.84 -7.80 7.54
CA ILE A 423 15.29 -8.03 6.19
C ILE A 423 13.77 -7.78 6.20
N GLN A 424 13.06 -8.28 7.21
CA GLN A 424 11.61 -8.06 7.35
C GLN A 424 11.27 -6.59 7.50
N GLN A 425 12.00 -5.88 8.36
CA GLN A 425 11.84 -4.46 8.55
C GLN A 425 12.09 -3.70 7.23
N ALA A 426 13.18 -4.00 6.53
CA ALA A 426 13.48 -3.36 5.26
C ALA A 426 12.39 -3.62 4.20
N ILE A 427 11.87 -4.84 4.09
CA ILE A 427 10.78 -5.15 3.15
C ILE A 427 9.49 -4.41 3.53
N ALA A 428 9.16 -4.37 4.81
CA ALA A 428 7.98 -3.66 5.30
C ALA A 428 8.10 -2.15 5.04
N GLU A 429 9.27 -1.56 5.30
CA GLU A 429 9.60 -0.18 4.96
C GLU A 429 9.48 0.06 3.44
N SER A 430 10.11 -0.76 2.60
CA SER A 430 9.99 -0.63 1.14
C SER A 430 8.53 -0.77 0.68
N ALA A 431 7.76 -1.73 1.21
CA ALA A 431 6.36 -1.93 0.85
C ALA A 431 5.46 -0.76 1.27
N SER A 432 5.73 -0.15 2.44
CA SER A 432 5.01 1.03 2.93
C SER A 432 5.19 2.25 2.03
N GLN A 433 6.41 2.44 1.52
CA GLN A 433 6.78 3.58 0.68
C GLN A 433 6.21 3.51 -0.75
N TYR A 434 5.56 2.39 -1.12
CA TYR A 434 4.78 2.24 -2.36
C TYR A 434 3.34 1.81 -2.09
N SER A 435 2.89 1.97 -0.86
CA SER A 435 1.60 1.43 -0.42
C SER A 435 0.41 2.17 -1.00
N ALA A 436 0.59 3.44 -1.38
CA ALA A 436 -0.40 4.28 -2.04
C ALA A 436 -0.52 4.01 -3.56
N VAL A 437 0.49 3.40 -4.16
CA VAL A 437 0.52 3.08 -5.60
C VAL A 437 -0.52 2.01 -5.91
N GLN A 438 -1.37 2.28 -6.90
CA GLN A 438 -2.41 1.36 -7.29
C GLN A 438 -1.97 0.43 -8.43
N PRO A 439 -2.55 -0.77 -8.49
CA PRO A 439 -2.48 -1.61 -9.66
C PRO A 439 -2.98 -0.85 -10.92
N GLY A 440 -2.10 -0.69 -11.91
CA GLY A 440 -2.36 0.11 -13.12
C GLY A 440 -1.51 1.39 -13.22
N ASP A 441 -0.94 1.86 -12.11
CA ASP A 441 0.07 2.92 -12.12
C ASP A 441 1.41 2.35 -12.65
N GLU A 442 2.19 3.16 -13.37
CA GLU A 442 3.49 2.75 -13.93
C GLU A 442 4.46 2.26 -12.84
N SER A 443 4.42 2.87 -11.65
CA SER A 443 5.25 2.50 -10.51
C SER A 443 4.81 1.21 -9.80
N TYR A 444 3.66 0.62 -10.14
CA TYR A 444 3.16 -0.59 -9.48
C TYR A 444 4.09 -1.80 -9.67
N VAL A 445 4.89 -1.81 -10.75
CA VAL A 445 5.91 -2.84 -11.00
C VAL A 445 6.89 -2.94 -9.81
N ILE A 446 7.15 -1.83 -9.12
CA ILE A 446 8.01 -1.80 -7.93
C ILE A 446 7.31 -2.49 -6.76
N THR A 447 6.06 -2.14 -6.46
CA THR A 447 5.25 -2.79 -5.42
C THR A 447 5.18 -4.30 -5.65
N LYS A 448 4.90 -4.71 -6.90
CA LYS A 448 4.90 -6.12 -7.31
C LYS A 448 6.25 -6.79 -7.05
N THR A 449 7.36 -6.14 -7.41
CA THR A 449 8.73 -6.65 -7.20
C THR A 449 9.03 -6.83 -5.71
N VAL A 450 8.65 -5.88 -4.85
CA VAL A 450 8.85 -5.98 -3.39
C VAL A 450 8.05 -7.16 -2.82
N LEU A 451 6.78 -7.30 -3.22
CA LEU A 451 5.94 -8.41 -2.78
C LEU A 451 6.49 -9.76 -3.26
N GLU A 452 6.88 -9.88 -4.53
CA GLU A 452 7.50 -11.09 -5.08
C GLU A 452 8.83 -11.43 -4.40
N ALA A 453 9.67 -10.43 -4.11
CA ALA A 453 10.93 -10.62 -3.38
C ALA A 453 10.66 -11.16 -1.97
N SER A 454 9.62 -10.64 -1.30
CA SER A 454 9.21 -11.10 0.03
C SER A 454 8.67 -12.53 0.03
N ALA A 455 7.92 -12.91 -1.02
CA ALA A 455 7.40 -14.26 -1.19
C ALA A 455 8.50 -15.31 -1.44
N GLY A 456 9.60 -14.92 -2.08
CA GLY A 456 10.75 -15.80 -2.34
C GLY A 456 11.65 -16.06 -1.13
N LEU A 457 11.34 -15.52 0.06
CA LEU A 457 12.15 -15.69 1.26
C LEU A 457 11.77 -16.98 2.02
N PRO A 458 12.77 -17.79 2.46
CA PRO A 458 12.55 -19.16 2.93
C PRO A 458 11.87 -19.33 4.31
N THR A 459 11.41 -18.27 4.99
CA THR A 459 11.39 -18.28 6.47
C THR A 459 10.28 -17.51 7.15
N GLN A 460 9.10 -17.40 6.55
CA GLN A 460 7.92 -17.10 7.36
C GLN A 460 6.74 -17.97 6.95
N VAL A 461 6.14 -18.61 7.97
CA VAL A 461 4.74 -19.03 7.91
C VAL A 461 3.92 -17.75 7.70
N GLY A 462 3.38 -17.55 6.49
CA GLY A 462 2.50 -16.43 6.17
C GLY A 462 3.06 -15.32 5.25
N ALA A 463 4.38 -15.12 5.08
CA ALA A 463 4.88 -14.04 4.22
C ALA A 463 4.55 -14.26 2.74
N GLU A 464 4.80 -15.48 2.25
CA GLU A 464 4.42 -15.90 0.90
C GLU A 464 2.90 -15.79 0.70
N GLU A 465 2.12 -16.29 1.66
CA GLU A 465 0.66 -16.23 1.65
C GLU A 465 0.14 -14.78 1.62
N HIS A 466 0.76 -13.87 2.39
CA HIS A 466 0.39 -12.46 2.42
C HIS A 466 0.77 -11.72 1.15
N ALA A 467 1.97 -11.98 0.60
CA ALA A 467 2.41 -11.37 -0.65
C ALA A 467 1.53 -11.83 -1.81
N GLN A 468 1.30 -13.14 -1.94
CA GLN A 468 0.42 -13.72 -2.94
C GLN A 468 -1.04 -13.25 -2.77
N GLY A 469 -1.54 -13.23 -1.53
CA GLY A 469 -2.87 -12.72 -1.21
C GLY A 469 -3.03 -11.24 -1.57
N THR A 470 -2.02 -10.40 -1.31
CA THR A 470 -2.04 -8.98 -1.68
C THR A 470 -2.04 -8.81 -3.20
N LEU A 471 -1.18 -9.52 -3.92
CA LEU A 471 -1.12 -9.50 -5.39
C LEU A 471 -2.44 -9.96 -6.03
N LEU A 472 -3.06 -11.00 -5.45
CA LEU A 472 -4.37 -11.49 -5.87
C LEU A 472 -5.45 -10.42 -5.68
N LEU A 473 -5.55 -9.83 -4.50
CA LEU A 473 -6.53 -8.78 -4.19
C LEU A 473 -6.37 -7.57 -5.11
N ASP A 474 -5.13 -7.12 -5.28
CA ASP A 474 -4.76 -6.00 -6.13
C ASP A 474 -5.12 -6.29 -7.60
N GLY A 475 -4.82 -7.48 -8.11
CA GLY A 475 -5.20 -7.88 -9.47
C GLY A 475 -6.71 -8.03 -9.67
N LEU A 476 -7.44 -8.60 -8.70
CA LEU A 476 -8.91 -8.68 -8.74
C LEU A 476 -9.54 -7.27 -8.78
N ALA A 477 -9.00 -6.33 -8.02
CA ALA A 477 -9.45 -4.93 -8.06
C ALA A 477 -9.22 -4.28 -9.44
N VAL A 478 -8.08 -4.54 -10.10
CA VAL A 478 -7.85 -4.09 -11.49
C VAL A 478 -8.88 -4.66 -12.43
N LEU A 479 -9.16 -5.97 -12.32
CA LEU A 479 -10.11 -6.63 -13.20
C LEU A 479 -11.51 -6.05 -13.06
N VAL A 480 -11.97 -5.85 -11.82
CA VAL A 480 -13.26 -5.22 -11.55
C VAL A 480 -13.35 -3.87 -12.26
N ARG A 481 -12.34 -3.02 -12.09
CA ARG A 481 -12.28 -1.71 -12.73
C ARG A 481 -12.22 -1.79 -14.26
N ALA A 482 -11.39 -2.67 -14.80
CA ALA A 482 -11.25 -2.85 -16.25
C ALA A 482 -12.55 -3.32 -16.91
N VAL A 483 -13.34 -4.15 -16.20
CA VAL A 483 -14.68 -4.58 -16.65
C VAL A 483 -15.66 -3.41 -16.64
N GLU A 484 -15.65 -2.58 -15.60
CA GLU A 484 -16.51 -1.39 -15.52
C GLU A 484 -16.19 -0.37 -16.61
N GLU A 485 -14.89 -0.19 -16.92
CA GLU A 485 -14.39 0.67 -17.99
C GLU A 485 -14.58 0.07 -19.40
N GLY A 486 -14.93 -1.21 -19.49
CA GLY A 486 -15.18 -1.92 -20.76
C GLY A 486 -13.90 -2.29 -21.53
N ASN A 487 -12.75 -2.40 -20.85
CA ASN A 487 -11.47 -2.71 -21.47
C ASN A 487 -11.18 -4.23 -21.45
N SER A 488 -11.68 -4.94 -22.46
CA SER A 488 -11.58 -6.40 -22.56
C SER A 488 -10.14 -6.92 -22.69
N ASP A 489 -9.22 -6.15 -23.28
CA ASP A 489 -7.82 -6.54 -23.43
C ASP A 489 -7.09 -6.62 -22.08
N ILE A 490 -7.28 -5.61 -21.22
CA ILE A 490 -6.73 -5.62 -19.85
C ILE A 490 -7.33 -6.77 -19.04
N VAL A 491 -8.64 -7.01 -19.17
CA VAL A 491 -9.30 -8.12 -18.46
C VAL A 491 -8.66 -9.45 -18.79
N ARG A 492 -8.38 -9.72 -20.08
CA ARG A 492 -7.75 -10.99 -20.49
C ARG A 492 -6.30 -11.10 -19.99
N THR A 493 -5.50 -10.05 -20.13
CA THR A 493 -4.09 -10.08 -19.72
C THR A 493 -3.96 -10.23 -18.20
N VAL A 494 -4.68 -9.42 -17.43
CA VAL A 494 -4.60 -9.46 -15.96
C VAL A 494 -5.20 -10.75 -15.40
N TRP A 495 -6.25 -11.31 -16.01
CA TRP A 495 -6.78 -12.62 -15.59
C TRP A 495 -5.75 -13.73 -15.80
N SER A 496 -5.04 -13.73 -16.94
CA SER A 496 -3.97 -14.69 -17.21
C SER A 496 -2.85 -14.59 -16.17
N ASP A 497 -2.48 -13.38 -15.77
CA ASP A 497 -1.45 -13.15 -14.74
C ASP A 497 -1.91 -13.57 -13.34
N LEU A 498 -3.23 -13.59 -13.07
CA LEU A 498 -3.80 -13.97 -11.78
C LEU A 498 -4.00 -15.48 -11.59
N GLN A 499 -4.06 -16.25 -12.67
CA GLN A 499 -4.25 -17.71 -12.63
C GLN A 499 -3.32 -18.45 -11.65
N PRO A 500 -2.01 -18.13 -11.54
CA PRO A 500 -1.14 -18.80 -10.57
C PRO A 500 -1.56 -18.58 -9.11
N TYR A 501 -2.11 -17.39 -8.79
CA TYR A 501 -2.50 -17.00 -7.43
C TYR A 501 -3.89 -17.52 -7.05
N LEU A 502 -4.77 -17.77 -8.03
CA LEU A 502 -6.11 -18.34 -7.80
C LEU A 502 -6.07 -19.80 -7.32
N LYS A 503 -4.98 -20.52 -7.58
CA LYS A 503 -4.77 -21.89 -7.09
C LYS A 503 -4.81 -22.00 -5.57
N VAL A 504 -4.58 -20.90 -4.86
CA VAL A 504 -4.71 -20.83 -3.40
C VAL A 504 -6.15 -21.12 -2.93
N PHE A 505 -7.16 -20.90 -3.78
CA PHE A 505 -8.54 -21.28 -3.47
C PHE A 505 -8.86 -22.76 -3.70
N GLU A 506 -8.03 -23.46 -4.49
CA GLU A 506 -8.24 -24.86 -4.86
C GLU A 506 -7.49 -25.83 -3.93
N ASP A 507 -6.38 -25.39 -3.35
CA ASP A 507 -5.55 -26.20 -2.46
C ASP A 507 -5.91 -25.99 -0.98
N GLU A 508 -6.53 -26.99 -0.36
CA GLU A 508 -6.89 -26.97 1.07
C GLU A 508 -5.67 -26.86 2.01
N ASN A 509 -4.44 -27.05 1.50
CA ASN A 509 -3.22 -26.98 2.30
C ASN A 509 -2.60 -25.57 2.38
N LEU A 510 -3.02 -24.62 1.53
CA LEU A 510 -2.55 -23.23 1.56
C LEU A 510 -3.44 -22.40 2.49
N VAL A 511 -2.89 -21.95 3.62
CA VAL A 511 -3.66 -21.26 4.67
C VAL A 511 -3.63 -19.75 4.42
N MET A 512 -4.43 -19.25 3.47
CA MET A 512 -4.55 -17.79 3.31
C MET A 512 -5.13 -17.13 4.57
N ASN A 513 -4.65 -15.93 4.91
CA ASN A 513 -5.24 -15.13 5.99
C ASN A 513 -6.77 -15.01 5.78
N PRO A 514 -7.60 -15.32 6.80
CA PRO A 514 -9.06 -15.23 6.70
C PRO A 514 -9.58 -13.90 6.16
N LEU A 515 -8.91 -12.78 6.47
CA LEU A 515 -9.22 -11.45 5.94
C LEU A 515 -9.08 -11.39 4.42
N MET A 516 -7.92 -11.82 3.90
CA MET A 516 -7.61 -11.78 2.48
C MET A 516 -8.51 -12.73 1.70
N TYR A 517 -8.77 -13.91 2.27
CA TYR A 517 -9.66 -14.90 1.68
C TYR A 517 -11.09 -14.36 1.52
N LYS A 518 -11.61 -13.73 2.57
CA LYS A 518 -12.96 -13.15 2.57
C LYS A 518 -13.06 -12.01 1.55
N GLU A 519 -12.09 -11.09 1.54
CA GLU A 519 -12.07 -9.97 0.59
C GLU A 519 -11.96 -10.45 -0.86
N ALA A 520 -11.08 -11.42 -1.14
CA ALA A 520 -10.89 -11.93 -2.48
C ALA A 520 -12.14 -12.65 -3.01
N LYS A 521 -12.87 -13.37 -2.16
CA LYS A 521 -14.21 -13.91 -2.50
C LYS A 521 -15.23 -12.81 -2.80
N THR A 522 -15.23 -11.74 -2.02
CA THR A 522 -16.11 -10.58 -2.27
C THR A 522 -15.80 -9.93 -3.61
N LEU A 523 -14.52 -9.70 -3.91
CA LEU A 523 -14.09 -9.14 -5.20
C LEU A 523 -14.39 -10.06 -6.38
N LEU A 524 -14.24 -11.38 -6.23
CA LEU A 524 -14.66 -12.36 -7.25
C LEU A 524 -16.17 -12.32 -7.50
N ALA A 525 -16.98 -12.23 -6.45
CA ALA A 525 -18.43 -12.09 -6.57
C ALA A 525 -18.83 -10.78 -7.25
N PHE A 526 -18.15 -9.68 -6.92
CA PHE A 526 -18.35 -8.41 -7.57
C PHE A 526 -17.95 -8.46 -9.05
N LEU A 527 -16.77 -9.01 -9.36
CA LEU A 527 -16.28 -9.20 -10.72
C LEU A 527 -17.27 -10.02 -11.57
N ALA A 528 -17.80 -11.12 -11.03
CA ALA A 528 -18.78 -11.94 -11.72
C ALA A 528 -20.07 -11.17 -12.04
N THR A 529 -20.53 -10.34 -11.09
CA THR A 529 -21.71 -9.48 -11.28
C THR A 529 -21.43 -8.43 -12.36
N SER A 530 -20.30 -7.74 -12.28
CA SER A 530 -19.88 -6.72 -13.26
C SER A 530 -19.72 -7.30 -14.67
N LEU A 531 -19.14 -8.50 -14.80
CA LEU A 531 -19.02 -9.19 -16.09
C LEU A 531 -20.39 -9.59 -16.65
N HIS A 532 -21.31 -10.06 -15.81
CA HIS A 532 -22.67 -10.38 -16.26
C HIS A 532 -23.41 -9.14 -16.77
N GLU A 533 -23.30 -8.01 -16.06
CA GLU A 533 -23.87 -6.73 -16.49
C GLU A 533 -23.22 -6.18 -17.75
N ALA A 534 -21.90 -6.31 -17.89
CA ALA A 534 -21.16 -5.87 -19.07
C ALA A 534 -21.48 -6.73 -20.31
N ASN A 535 -21.62 -8.05 -20.15
CA ASN A 535 -22.10 -8.94 -21.22
C ASN A 535 -23.52 -8.57 -21.65
N GLY A 536 -24.41 -8.26 -20.69
CA GLY A 536 -25.76 -7.76 -20.97
C GLY A 536 -25.79 -6.42 -21.72
N ARG A 537 -24.72 -5.61 -21.62
CA ARG A 537 -24.51 -4.36 -22.38
C ARG A 537 -23.86 -4.57 -23.76
N GLY A 538 -23.52 -5.80 -24.13
CA GLY A 538 -22.93 -6.14 -25.43
C GLY A 538 -21.41 -5.96 -25.52
N VAL A 539 -20.70 -5.93 -24.38
CA VAL A 539 -19.24 -6.01 -24.35
C VAL A 539 -18.81 -7.44 -24.68
N ASP A 540 -17.86 -7.60 -25.61
CA ASP A 540 -17.34 -8.91 -26.01
C ASP A 540 -16.49 -9.51 -24.89
N ILE A 541 -17.12 -10.31 -24.04
CA ILE A 541 -16.51 -10.99 -22.90
C ILE A 541 -16.39 -12.47 -23.24
N ASP A 542 -15.18 -13.00 -23.05
CA ASP A 542 -14.90 -14.40 -23.31
C ASP A 542 -15.81 -15.32 -22.45
N PRO A 543 -16.64 -16.17 -23.05
CA PRO A 543 -17.53 -17.06 -22.29
C PRO A 543 -16.77 -18.08 -21.43
N VAL A 544 -15.50 -18.37 -21.76
CA VAL A 544 -14.63 -19.24 -20.95
C VAL A 544 -14.26 -18.57 -19.63
N LEU A 545 -14.01 -17.25 -19.65
CA LEU A 545 -13.71 -16.48 -18.45
C LEU A 545 -14.87 -16.51 -17.44
N LEU A 546 -16.10 -16.39 -17.94
CA LEU A 546 -17.31 -16.46 -17.11
C LEU A 546 -17.48 -17.83 -16.46
N SER A 547 -17.20 -18.92 -17.19
CA SER A 547 -17.25 -20.27 -16.61
C SER A 547 -16.16 -20.51 -15.58
N ASP A 548 -14.96 -19.99 -15.81
CA ASP A 548 -13.83 -20.16 -14.90
C ASP A 548 -14.09 -19.42 -13.57
N ILE A 549 -14.56 -18.17 -13.63
CA ILE A 549 -14.90 -17.39 -12.43
C ILE A 549 -16.03 -18.05 -11.62
N ALA A 550 -17.04 -18.62 -12.31
CA ALA A 550 -18.16 -19.28 -11.65
C ALA A 550 -17.72 -20.47 -10.77
N SER A 551 -16.57 -21.09 -11.06
CA SER A 551 -16.03 -22.19 -10.24
C SER A 551 -15.57 -21.76 -8.84
N TYR A 552 -15.20 -20.49 -8.68
CA TYR A 552 -14.71 -19.93 -7.40
C TYR A 552 -15.81 -19.28 -6.56
N LEU A 553 -17.00 -19.10 -7.11
CA LEU A 553 -18.15 -18.54 -6.39
C LEU A 553 -18.83 -19.61 -5.54
N PRO A 554 -19.39 -19.25 -4.36
CA PRO A 554 -20.26 -20.18 -3.65
C PRO A 554 -21.38 -20.62 -4.59
N ALA A 555 -21.72 -21.91 -4.56
CA ALA A 555 -22.86 -22.44 -5.30
C ALA A 555 -24.06 -21.52 -5.02
N PRO A 556 -24.78 -21.07 -6.07
CA PRO A 556 -25.93 -20.20 -5.86
C PRO A 556 -26.82 -20.89 -4.83
N ALA A 557 -27.07 -20.21 -3.70
CA ALA A 557 -28.04 -20.70 -2.73
C ALA A 557 -29.29 -21.02 -3.53
N ASP A 558 -29.80 -22.25 -3.44
CA ASP A 558 -30.95 -22.73 -4.21
C ASP A 558 -32.14 -21.77 -4.04
N THR A 559 -32.20 -20.72 -4.85
CA THR A 559 -33.33 -19.80 -4.94
C THR A 559 -34.42 -20.38 -5.83
N SER A 560 -34.42 -21.70 -6.05
CA SER A 560 -35.58 -22.45 -6.50
C SER A 560 -36.57 -22.61 -5.34
N VAL A 561 -36.92 -21.50 -4.69
CA VAL A 561 -38.16 -21.43 -3.93
C VAL A 561 -39.25 -21.60 -4.97
N VAL A 562 -39.80 -22.81 -5.08
CA VAL A 562 -40.97 -23.11 -5.91
C VAL A 562 -42.07 -22.15 -5.48
N THR A 563 -42.26 -21.07 -6.24
CA THR A 563 -43.32 -20.09 -5.98
C THR A 563 -44.64 -20.71 -6.41
N LEU A 564 -45.63 -20.71 -5.52
CA LEU A 564 -46.98 -21.15 -5.83
C LEU A 564 -47.56 -20.30 -6.97
N SER A 565 -48.32 -20.96 -7.84
CA SER A 565 -49.13 -20.31 -8.88
C SER A 565 -50.21 -19.43 -8.24
N GLU A 566 -50.72 -18.43 -8.98
CA GLU A 566 -51.78 -17.54 -8.47
C GLU A 566 -53.06 -18.30 -8.07
N ASP A 567 -53.35 -19.41 -8.76
CA ASP A 567 -54.52 -20.24 -8.47
C ASP A 567 -54.36 -20.99 -7.14
N GLU A 568 -53.18 -21.55 -6.87
CA GLU A 568 -52.86 -22.22 -5.58
C GLU A 568 -52.86 -21.22 -4.42
N ILE A 569 -52.37 -20.00 -4.64
CA ILE A 569 -52.44 -18.92 -3.63
C ILE A 569 -53.89 -18.58 -3.32
N MET A 570 -54.75 -18.45 -4.34
CA MET A 570 -56.16 -18.20 -4.10
C MET A 570 -56.88 -19.36 -3.40
N GLU A 571 -56.52 -20.61 -3.70
CA GLU A 571 -57.07 -21.78 -3.01
C GLU A 571 -56.76 -21.71 -1.50
N ILE A 572 -55.51 -21.39 -1.15
CA ILE A 572 -55.09 -21.21 0.25
C ILE A 572 -55.86 -20.05 0.91
N VAL A 573 -55.96 -18.90 0.23
CA VAL A 573 -56.66 -17.71 0.75
C VAL A 573 -58.15 -17.98 0.97
N MET A 574 -58.80 -18.69 0.04
CA MET A 574 -60.21 -19.08 0.17
C MET A 574 -60.40 -20.09 1.29
N GLY A 575 -59.51 -21.08 1.43
CA GLY A 575 -59.53 -22.04 2.54
C GLY A 575 -59.40 -21.35 3.90
N ILE A 576 -58.52 -20.36 4.03
CA ILE A 576 -58.39 -19.56 5.27
C ILE A 576 -59.68 -18.79 5.55
N LYS A 577 -60.25 -18.13 4.53
CA LYS A 577 -61.50 -17.38 4.66
C LYS A 577 -62.63 -18.29 5.12
N GLU A 578 -62.81 -19.44 4.47
CA GLU A 578 -63.86 -20.40 4.83
C GLU A 578 -63.72 -20.84 6.28
N LYS A 579 -62.52 -21.26 6.71
CA LYS A 579 -62.27 -21.69 8.11
C LYS A 579 -62.57 -20.59 9.13
N ILE A 580 -62.21 -19.34 8.85
CA ILE A 580 -62.50 -18.21 9.74
C ILE A 580 -64.02 -18.05 9.89
N PHE A 581 -64.76 -18.07 8.77
CA PHE A 581 -66.20 -17.80 8.75
C PHE A 581 -67.10 -19.04 9.01
N VAL A 582 -66.53 -20.21 9.33
CA VAL A 582 -67.29 -21.34 9.90
C VAL A 582 -67.98 -20.95 11.21
N TYR A 583 -67.39 -20.03 11.97
CA TYR A 583 -67.92 -19.60 13.25
C TYR A 583 -68.77 -18.32 13.12
N ASP A 584 -69.91 -18.26 13.80
CA ASP A 584 -70.79 -17.07 13.80
C ASP A 584 -70.39 -16.00 14.82
N MET A 585 -69.63 -16.40 15.86
CA MET A 585 -69.22 -15.50 16.94
C MET A 585 -67.85 -14.88 16.69
N THR A 586 -67.68 -13.62 17.08
CA THR A 586 -66.45 -12.83 16.84
C THR A 586 -65.19 -13.43 17.49
N LYS A 587 -65.27 -13.90 18.74
CA LYS A 587 -64.12 -14.47 19.46
C LYS A 587 -63.55 -15.74 18.79
N PRO A 588 -64.35 -16.76 18.46
CA PRO A 588 -63.88 -17.90 17.69
C PRO A 588 -63.24 -17.54 16.34
N ARG A 589 -63.81 -16.58 15.60
CA ARG A 589 -63.21 -16.12 14.32
C ARG A 589 -61.82 -15.54 14.50
N ILE A 590 -61.63 -14.71 15.54
CA ILE A 590 -60.32 -14.13 15.87
C ILE A 590 -59.31 -15.23 16.26
N ASN A 591 -59.74 -16.21 17.05
CA ASN A 591 -58.87 -17.33 17.44
C ASN A 591 -58.46 -18.17 16.23
N GLN A 592 -59.39 -18.47 15.32
CA GLN A 592 -59.08 -19.18 14.09
C GLN A 592 -58.14 -18.36 13.19
N PHE A 593 -58.38 -17.05 13.07
CA PHE A 593 -57.49 -16.16 12.33
C PHE A 593 -56.05 -16.21 12.87
N VAL A 594 -55.87 -16.11 14.20
CA VAL A 594 -54.53 -16.21 14.81
C VAL A 594 -53.88 -17.57 14.56
N ALA A 595 -54.66 -18.65 14.60
CA ALA A 595 -54.17 -19.99 14.31
C ALA A 595 -53.69 -20.14 12.85
N GLU A 596 -54.44 -19.61 11.88
CA GLU A 596 -54.04 -19.63 10.47
C GLU A 596 -52.86 -18.69 10.19
N MET A 597 -52.76 -17.53 10.86
CA MET A 597 -51.59 -16.65 10.73
C MET A 597 -50.32 -17.35 11.23
N LYS A 598 -50.41 -18.06 12.35
CA LYS A 598 -49.30 -18.86 12.88
C LYS A 598 -48.93 -20.04 11.97
N ALA A 599 -49.92 -20.66 11.31
CA ALA A 599 -49.67 -21.73 10.35
C ALA A 599 -48.99 -21.24 9.06
N LEU A 600 -49.12 -19.95 8.73
CA LEU A 600 -48.46 -19.31 7.59
C LEU A 600 -47.04 -18.83 7.91
N GLU A 601 -46.64 -18.75 9.18
CA GLU A 601 -45.28 -18.31 9.57
C GLU A 601 -44.24 -19.30 9.00
N GLY A 602 -43.28 -18.76 8.23
CA GLY A 602 -42.22 -19.55 7.59
C GLY A 602 -42.59 -20.13 6.22
N HIS A 603 -43.79 -19.84 5.69
CA HIS A 603 -44.16 -20.24 4.33
C HIS A 603 -43.43 -19.38 3.27
N PRO A 604 -42.89 -19.95 2.18
CA PRO A 604 -42.13 -19.20 1.17
C PRO A 604 -42.92 -18.04 0.53
N ASP A 605 -44.20 -18.27 0.24
CA ASP A 605 -45.11 -17.24 -0.32
C ASP A 605 -45.94 -16.47 0.74
N GLN A 606 -45.54 -16.49 2.02
CA GLN A 606 -46.32 -15.87 3.12
C GLN A 606 -46.72 -14.42 2.79
N GLY A 607 -45.80 -13.61 2.27
CA GLY A 607 -46.09 -12.21 1.89
C GLY A 607 -47.05 -12.04 0.71
N ARG A 608 -47.15 -12.99 -0.21
CA ARG A 608 -48.13 -12.97 -1.33
C ARG A 608 -49.52 -13.38 -0.83
N ILE A 609 -49.58 -14.45 -0.03
CA ILE A 609 -50.81 -14.93 0.62
C ILE A 609 -51.44 -13.84 1.48
N LEU A 610 -50.65 -13.19 2.36
CA LEU A 610 -51.14 -12.11 3.23
C LEU A 610 -51.69 -10.91 2.45
N ARG A 611 -51.02 -10.47 1.38
CA ARG A 611 -51.51 -9.36 0.54
C ARG A 611 -52.86 -9.67 -0.11
N ARG A 612 -53.05 -10.92 -0.54
CA ARG A 612 -54.31 -11.35 -1.16
C ARG A 612 -55.41 -11.57 -0.14
N LEU A 613 -55.07 -12.09 1.04
CA LEU A 613 -55.97 -12.24 2.18
C LEU A 613 -56.51 -10.89 2.67
N ALA A 614 -55.67 -9.84 2.72
CA ALA A 614 -56.08 -8.49 3.12
C ALA A 614 -57.21 -7.91 2.23
N ILE A 615 -57.22 -8.26 0.94
CA ILE A 615 -58.22 -7.80 -0.04
C ILE A 615 -59.49 -8.67 0.02
N THR A 616 -59.35 -9.95 0.40
CA THR A 616 -60.42 -10.95 0.26
C THR A 616 -61.29 -11.09 1.52
N LEU A 617 -60.77 -10.69 2.68
CA LEU A 617 -61.51 -10.67 3.94
C LEU A 617 -62.42 -9.42 4.01
N PRO A 618 -63.69 -9.58 4.44
CA PRO A 618 -64.62 -8.47 4.54
C PRO A 618 -64.31 -7.55 5.73
N ASP A 619 -64.66 -6.26 5.57
CA ASP A 619 -64.64 -5.27 6.65
C ASP A 619 -65.78 -5.57 7.65
N GLY A 620 -65.46 -6.39 8.65
CA GLY A 620 -66.34 -6.75 9.75
C GLY A 620 -65.96 -6.08 11.08
N PRO A 621 -66.77 -6.26 12.14
CA PRO A 621 -66.48 -5.74 13.47
C PRO A 621 -65.15 -6.24 14.06
N GLU A 622 -64.58 -7.32 13.50
CA GLU A 622 -63.30 -7.90 13.90
C GLU A 622 -62.06 -7.25 13.24
N SER A 623 -62.27 -6.35 12.28
CA SER A 623 -61.23 -5.60 11.53
C SER A 623 -60.11 -6.49 10.98
N PHE A 624 -60.46 -7.58 10.30
CA PHE A 624 -59.48 -8.55 9.81
C PHE A 624 -58.46 -7.96 8.82
N PRO A 625 -58.84 -7.13 7.84
CA PRO A 625 -57.87 -6.52 6.92
C PRO A 625 -56.77 -5.75 7.65
N ASP A 626 -57.12 -4.94 8.65
CA ASP A 626 -56.16 -4.18 9.47
C ASP A 626 -55.18 -5.09 10.23
N LYS A 627 -55.64 -6.24 10.70
CA LYS A 627 -54.79 -7.23 11.38
C LYS A 627 -53.84 -7.91 10.42
N VAL A 628 -54.29 -8.23 9.21
CA VAL A 628 -53.43 -8.76 8.15
C VAL A 628 -52.37 -7.73 7.74
N TYR A 629 -52.74 -6.45 7.64
CA TYR A 629 -51.77 -5.38 7.36
C TYR A 629 -50.68 -5.27 8.44
N LYS A 630 -51.02 -5.47 9.72
CA LYS A 630 -50.01 -5.52 10.79
C LYS A 630 -49.04 -6.68 10.62
N GLU A 631 -49.52 -7.86 10.23
CA GLU A 631 -48.65 -9.02 9.94
C GLU A 631 -47.79 -8.79 8.69
N ILE A 632 -48.32 -8.14 7.65
CA ILE A 632 -47.52 -7.75 6.47
C ILE A 632 -46.38 -6.81 6.87
N VAL A 633 -46.66 -5.84 7.74
CA VAL A 633 -45.65 -4.91 8.25
C VAL A 633 -44.61 -5.67 9.07
N LYS A 634 -45.04 -6.52 10.02
CA LYS A 634 -44.14 -7.35 10.85
C LYS A 634 -43.22 -8.22 9.98
N LEU A 635 -43.78 -8.93 9.00
CA LEU A 635 -43.01 -9.75 8.06
C LEU A 635 -42.04 -8.92 7.20
N ARG A 636 -42.42 -7.68 6.84
CA ARG A 636 -41.51 -6.76 6.15
C ARG A 636 -40.33 -6.36 7.05
N TRP A 637 -40.55 -6.16 8.35
CA TRP A 637 -39.47 -5.90 9.31
C TRP A 637 -38.58 -7.13 9.51
N GLU A 638 -39.16 -8.33 9.60
CA GLU A 638 -38.42 -9.59 9.73
C GLU A 638 -37.60 -9.92 8.48
N ASN A 639 -38.16 -9.74 7.28
CA ASN A 639 -37.44 -9.98 6.03
C ASN A 639 -36.40 -8.90 5.70
N VAL A 640 -36.59 -7.66 6.14
CA VAL A 640 -35.50 -6.66 6.14
C VAL A 640 -34.35 -7.09 7.07
N GLY A 641 -34.61 -7.99 8.03
CA GLY A 641 -33.59 -8.68 8.83
C GLY A 641 -32.99 -9.95 8.19
N ALA A 642 -33.66 -10.57 7.21
CA ALA A 642 -33.26 -11.88 6.63
C ALA A 642 -32.86 -11.86 5.14
N THR A 643 -33.20 -10.80 4.39
CA THR A 643 -32.80 -10.57 2.98
C THR A 643 -31.82 -9.41 2.83
N ILE A 644 -30.90 -9.27 3.79
CA ILE A 644 -29.73 -8.37 3.72
C ILE A 644 -28.47 -9.17 3.99
#